data_AF-A0A3D6DEY7-F1
#
_entry.id   AF-A0A3D6DEY7-F1
#
_cell.length_a   1.000
_cell.length_b   1.000
_cell.length_c   1.000
_cell.angle_alpha   90.00
_cell.angle_beta   90.00
_cell.angle_gamma   90.00
#
_symmetry.space_group_name_H-M   'P 1'
#
loop_
_entity.id
_entity.type
_entity.pdbx_description
1 polymer ?
#
loop_
_entity_poly.entity_id
_entity_poly.type
_entity_poly.pdbx_seq_one_letter_code
_entity_poly.pdbx_strand_id
1 'polypeptide(L)'
;MGSVNEHQNAPPEHDKGRSKGRGFGTRWRVVLSLGVAMVLALTAVIWYQARGLEERVLEAIQPHLLTDVQVGSVALTVWDSWPNVEVVLGNVWIEDAVEEGKAFVELKTLGVVFAWQPLLFGRLELAEVEAKGGRINVKRYPDGRENWQFWKLGDDAEGVDWTVGSLALNGVQLDGEWWSEGHDDPVLWSALCRSISLDLTEGNDQDWMLQGPVVLGDSELLAGGETWLDVVNLEAAVNMTLEGADVAVSLSDAQARTEQGSLDFKAVLGSDDGFSLALLCQGAQGATLLSLVPPGLIQEVQDLPEVSGAADVEVLVGSGRLPGGWAGPTDSDWTEDWAVRIAPQSLVVGWKGLPAKLNGGELVACSQKNTWSLVFDEVIGQAADGEFRCSGSWSSGNGVDDLVIRGEMVARPEGVMSWLGEEAALPDGWKLKPGGVLRAEGNIAASRSQQQPWSWSQGTFEATITDVGLVFQADQAGAAPPLNVGEARVMATPKEWELYLGQIRGWGVAGDVNVSQPSGVDVIQVAAQASSCDLTELLAAVSDMPSGSDQSNGNGPNVDWSLEVDQITWGLLSARSVGAQGTFNVGRQEGVLNSLSAQAFDGLIDLGGIWDQQTLALEGRVVDADFSSFLEGTQGLGQSTLLPSHVRGRVWADGMLKHHFQKAVNLAWETDLGVRIEEGELLDFELLQRIPETLKEEGKYRFISDAEDLSKRLKRVRFKPLEARVSLKRGVFTLDPTEVMSDAMDVGIAGWQRLSGGMDYTLDFALRDLKSDEEEFGTTADDGLGHRFFLAIGGTLEAPEFGYDRAAHKTHRQGERRSALGRLRGLILGEDMEQNAPETQTEHPVSDSVQVDKTLKVPPAVDVEDDDDDFSP
;
A
#
# COMPACT_ATOMS: atom_id res chain seq x y z
N MET A 1 -19.75 -7.63 60.70
CA MET A 1 -19.12 -8.84 61.27
C MET A 1 -17.65 -8.82 60.86
N GLY A 2 -16.72 -8.88 61.82
CA GLY A 2 -15.24 -9.02 61.67
C GLY A 2 -14.44 -7.71 61.46
N SER A 3 -14.25 -6.86 62.48
CA SER A 3 -13.01 -6.67 63.32
C SER A 3 -11.71 -6.45 62.50
N VAL A 4 -11.23 -5.24 62.16
CA VAL A 4 -10.77 -4.05 62.93
C VAL A 4 -9.49 -4.30 63.77
N ASN A 5 -8.34 -3.78 63.31
CA ASN A 5 -7.56 -2.77 64.03
C ASN A 5 -6.33 -2.27 63.22
N GLU A 6 -6.32 -0.95 62.97
CA GLU A 6 -5.15 -0.12 62.72
C GLU A 6 -4.30 0.00 63.99
N HIS A 7 -2.98 0.04 63.85
CA HIS A 7 -2.08 0.41 64.94
C HIS A 7 -1.41 1.76 64.68
N GLN A 8 -1.91 2.77 65.39
CA GLN A 8 -1.16 3.94 65.84
C GLN A 8 -0.19 3.53 66.97
N ASN A 9 0.94 4.24 67.11
CA ASN A 9 1.37 4.78 68.41
C ASN A 9 2.64 5.64 68.32
N ALA A 10 2.54 6.84 68.89
CA ALA A 10 3.63 7.57 69.54
C ALA A 10 3.24 7.76 71.04
N PRO A 11 4.12 8.31 71.90
CA PRO A 11 5.19 7.67 72.67
C PRO A 11 4.81 7.44 74.16
N PRO A 12 5.71 6.86 74.99
CA PRO A 12 5.85 7.41 76.35
C PRO A 12 7.29 7.54 76.88
N GLU A 13 7.38 8.38 77.92
CA GLU A 13 8.53 8.79 78.72
C GLU A 13 9.21 7.69 79.57
N HIS A 14 10.49 7.98 79.87
CA HIS A 14 11.33 7.60 81.02
C HIS A 14 10.89 6.48 81.99
N ASP A 15 11.75 5.45 82.11
CA ASP A 15 12.08 4.86 83.40
C ASP A 15 13.60 4.56 83.54
N LYS A 16 14.14 4.90 84.72
CA LYS A 16 15.56 4.80 85.09
C LYS A 16 15.86 3.41 85.64
N GLY A 17 16.42 2.54 84.79
CA GLY A 17 17.08 1.30 85.22
C GLY A 17 18.60 1.44 85.29
N ARG A 18 19.16 1.64 86.49
CA ARG A 18 20.60 1.52 86.79
C ARG A 18 21.15 0.15 86.36
N SER A 19 22.10 0.11 85.42
CA SER A 19 22.94 -1.08 85.19
C SER A 19 24.42 -0.77 85.50
N LYS A 20 25.06 -1.71 86.20
CA LYS A 20 26.40 -1.61 86.77
C LYS A 20 27.48 -1.59 85.68
N GLY A 21 28.30 -0.53 85.66
CA GLY A 21 29.55 -0.49 84.89
C GLY A 21 30.53 -1.57 85.35
N ARG A 22 30.82 -2.52 84.47
CA ARG A 22 31.98 -3.42 84.58
C ARG A 22 33.23 -2.63 84.18
N GLY A 23 34.10 -2.34 85.15
CA GLY A 23 35.38 -1.69 84.91
C GLY A 23 36.28 -2.56 84.01
N PHE A 24 36.76 -1.97 82.91
CA PHE A 24 37.84 -2.51 82.09
C PHE A 24 39.10 -2.71 82.96
N GLY A 25 39.55 -3.96 83.08
CA GLY A 25 40.69 -4.34 83.91
C GLY A 25 42.02 -3.74 83.46
N THR A 26 42.87 -3.40 84.42
CA THR A 26 44.19 -2.77 84.29
C THR A 26 45.13 -3.45 83.27
N ARG A 27 44.92 -4.73 82.94
CA ARG A 27 45.66 -5.46 81.89
C ARG A 27 45.39 -4.94 80.48
N TRP A 28 44.15 -4.54 80.17
CA TRP A 28 43.82 -3.95 78.87
C TRP A 28 44.39 -2.54 78.73
N ARG A 29 44.46 -1.77 79.82
CA ARG A 29 45.12 -0.45 79.82
C ARG A 29 46.61 -0.55 79.52
N VAL A 30 47.30 -1.57 80.07
CA VAL A 30 48.73 -1.80 79.81
C VAL A 30 48.97 -2.24 78.36
N VAL A 31 48.17 -3.17 77.83
CA VAL A 31 48.28 -3.63 76.43
C VAL A 31 47.98 -2.49 75.45
N LEU A 32 46.97 -1.68 75.73
CA LEU A 32 46.62 -0.52 74.89
C LEU A 32 47.69 0.58 74.96
N SER A 33 48.26 0.84 76.15
CA SER A 33 49.38 1.78 76.30
C SER A 33 50.66 1.30 75.62
N LEU A 34 50.92 -0.02 75.63
CA LEU A 34 52.08 -0.61 74.95
C LEU A 34 51.90 -0.56 73.43
N GLY A 35 50.69 -0.82 72.93
CA GLY A 35 50.35 -0.68 71.52
C GLY A 35 50.48 0.76 71.02
N VAL A 36 49.96 1.73 71.76
CA VAL A 36 50.12 3.17 71.42
C VAL A 36 51.58 3.59 71.46
N ALA A 37 52.36 3.14 72.47
CA ALA A 37 53.78 3.42 72.54
C ALA A 37 54.56 2.81 71.35
N MET A 38 54.19 1.60 70.91
CA MET A 38 54.80 0.94 69.76
C MET A 38 54.47 1.65 68.44
N VAL A 39 53.23 2.11 68.25
CA VAL A 39 52.82 2.91 67.09
C VAL A 39 53.56 4.25 67.07
N LEU A 40 53.67 4.95 68.20
CA LEU A 40 54.42 6.20 68.30
C LEU A 40 55.92 6.00 68.07
N ALA A 41 56.49 4.90 68.57
CA ALA A 41 57.89 4.55 68.33
C ALA A 41 58.15 4.24 66.86
N LEU A 42 57.30 3.44 66.22
CA LEU A 42 57.39 3.13 64.80
C LEU A 42 57.26 4.41 63.95
N THR A 43 56.29 5.27 64.27
CA THR A 43 56.08 6.56 63.58
C THR A 43 57.30 7.47 63.72
N ALA A 44 57.93 7.52 64.90
CA ALA A 44 59.15 8.30 65.11
C ALA A 44 60.35 7.77 64.30
N VAL A 45 60.49 6.45 64.17
CA VAL A 45 61.53 5.82 63.34
C VAL A 45 61.28 6.10 61.85
N ILE A 46 60.04 5.96 61.39
CA ILE A 46 59.65 6.24 60.01
C ILE A 46 59.90 7.71 59.67
N TRP A 47 59.46 8.63 60.54
CA TRP A 47 59.71 10.07 60.36
C TRP A 47 61.19 10.42 60.32
N TYR A 48 62.02 9.75 61.14
CA TYR A 48 63.47 9.94 61.12
C TYR A 48 64.10 9.47 59.79
N GLN A 49 63.68 8.31 59.28
CA GLN A 49 64.17 7.78 57.99
C GLN A 49 63.65 8.57 56.78
N ALA A 50 62.46 9.18 56.90
CA ALA A 50 61.85 10.00 55.86
C ALA A 50 62.46 11.41 55.75
N ARG A 51 63.38 11.79 56.63
CA ARG A 51 63.92 13.15 56.65
C ARG A 51 64.80 13.41 55.43
N GLY A 52 64.48 14.44 54.64
CA GLY A 52 65.20 14.76 53.41
C GLY A 52 64.74 13.94 52.20
N LEU A 53 63.60 13.26 52.30
CA LEU A 53 63.00 12.61 51.13
C LEU A 53 62.59 13.63 50.06
N GLU A 54 62.17 14.82 50.48
CA GLU A 54 61.74 15.91 49.61
C GLU A 54 62.84 16.30 48.61
N GLU A 55 64.06 16.49 49.11
CA GLU A 55 65.25 16.82 48.32
C GLU A 55 65.66 15.64 47.44
N ARG A 56 65.63 14.41 47.97
CA ARG A 56 66.00 13.19 47.24
C ARG A 56 65.05 12.89 46.07
N VAL A 57 63.75 13.14 46.22
CA VAL A 57 62.77 12.94 45.14
C VAL A 57 63.00 13.95 44.02
N LEU A 58 63.22 15.22 44.37
CA LEU A 58 63.52 16.26 43.37
C LEU A 58 64.86 16.01 42.66
N GLU A 59 65.91 15.65 43.39
CA GLU A 59 67.24 15.34 42.83
C GLU A 59 67.23 14.09 41.95
N ALA A 60 66.38 13.11 42.24
CA ALA A 60 66.29 11.89 41.44
C ALA A 60 65.49 12.07 40.15
N ILE A 61 64.51 12.98 40.11
CA ILE A 61 63.68 13.20 38.92
C ILE A 61 64.36 14.18 37.96
N GLN A 62 64.83 15.33 38.43
CA GLN A 62 65.29 16.44 37.59
C GLN A 62 66.39 16.12 36.55
N PRO A 63 67.44 15.33 36.84
CA PRO A 63 68.52 15.09 35.88
C PRO A 63 68.07 14.27 34.66
N HIS A 64 67.04 13.45 34.84
CA HIS A 64 66.60 12.43 33.90
C HIS A 64 65.46 12.88 32.99
N LEU A 65 64.97 14.11 33.16
CA LEU A 65 63.91 14.70 32.32
C LEU A 65 64.49 15.36 31.06
N LEU A 66 63.78 15.20 29.95
CA LEU A 66 64.01 15.86 28.66
C LEU A 66 63.36 17.26 28.59
N THR A 67 62.36 17.51 29.42
CA THR A 67 61.53 18.72 29.41
C THR A 67 61.59 19.48 30.73
N ASP A 68 61.15 20.74 30.74
CA ASP A 68 61.10 21.55 31.95
C ASP A 68 59.96 21.06 32.87
N VAL A 69 60.30 20.84 34.15
CA VAL A 69 59.35 20.49 35.21
C VAL A 69 59.35 21.56 36.29
N GLN A 70 58.18 22.13 36.54
CA GLN A 70 57.96 23.14 37.57
C GLN A 70 57.14 22.54 38.72
N VAL A 71 57.62 22.73 39.95
CA VAL A 71 56.93 22.31 41.17
C VAL A 71 56.80 23.52 42.09
N GLY A 72 55.57 23.91 42.41
CA GLY A 72 55.30 25.10 43.23
C GLY A 72 55.61 24.91 44.72
N SER A 73 55.35 23.73 45.27
CA SER A 73 55.63 23.41 46.68
C SER A 73 55.92 21.93 46.89
N VAL A 74 56.72 21.58 47.90
CA VAL A 74 56.97 20.19 48.30
C VAL A 74 56.75 20.05 49.80
N ALA A 75 55.98 19.04 50.21
CA ALA A 75 55.69 18.76 51.62
C ALA A 75 55.75 17.25 51.91
N LEU A 76 56.25 16.89 53.09
CA LEU A 76 56.27 15.51 53.57
C LEU A 76 55.11 15.25 54.54
N THR A 77 54.31 14.23 54.27
CA THR A 77 53.17 13.78 55.08
C THR A 77 53.39 12.33 55.53
N VAL A 78 53.29 12.08 56.84
CA VAL A 78 53.44 10.73 57.42
C VAL A 78 52.11 10.17 57.91
N TRP A 79 51.14 11.04 58.20
CA TRP A 79 49.84 10.64 58.75
C TRP A 79 48.83 10.30 57.68
N ASP A 80 48.91 10.95 56.51
CA ASP A 80 47.91 10.80 55.45
C ASP A 80 47.97 9.41 54.80
N SER A 81 49.17 8.81 54.75
CA SER A 81 49.38 7.45 54.21
C SER A 81 49.89 6.44 55.25
N TRP A 82 49.77 6.70 56.56
CA TRP A 82 50.34 5.83 57.60
C TRP A 82 49.87 4.37 57.44
N PRO A 83 50.76 3.37 57.45
CA PRO A 83 52.17 3.44 57.88
C PRO A 83 53.18 3.93 56.82
N ASN A 84 52.79 4.08 55.56
CA ASN A 84 53.62 4.63 54.48
C ASN A 84 53.91 6.14 54.67
N VAL A 85 54.82 6.65 53.85
CA VAL A 85 55.24 8.06 53.87
C VAL A 85 54.98 8.66 52.50
N GLU A 86 54.34 9.82 52.45
CA GLU A 86 54.00 10.51 51.21
C GLU A 86 54.79 11.82 51.07
N VAL A 87 55.30 12.06 49.86
CA VAL A 87 55.84 13.36 49.43
C VAL A 87 54.83 14.00 48.49
N VAL A 88 54.23 15.10 48.92
CA VAL A 88 53.23 15.85 48.16
C VAL A 88 53.92 16.98 47.40
N LEU A 89 53.87 16.90 46.08
CA LEU A 89 54.29 17.95 45.15
C LEU A 89 53.05 18.77 44.76
N GLY A 90 53.03 20.06 45.07
CA GLY A 90 51.93 20.97 44.77
C GLY A 90 52.19 21.83 43.54
N ASN A 91 51.15 22.04 42.73
CA ASN A 91 51.20 22.77 41.45
C ASN A 91 52.31 22.24 40.55
N VAL A 92 52.18 20.97 40.13
CA VAL A 92 53.12 20.31 39.24
C VAL A 92 52.77 20.65 37.80
N TRP A 93 53.76 21.12 37.05
CA TRP A 93 53.63 21.40 35.62
C TRP A 93 54.79 20.74 34.88
N ILE A 94 54.47 19.90 33.90
CA ILE A 94 55.43 19.21 33.02
C ILE A 94 55.15 19.67 31.60
N GLU A 95 56.18 20.19 30.94
CA GLU A 95 56.11 20.62 29.55
C GLU A 95 56.00 19.44 28.58
N ASP A 96 55.26 19.65 27.49
CA ASP A 96 55.15 18.73 26.36
C ASP A 96 56.52 18.53 25.68
N ALA A 97 56.94 17.27 25.48
CA ALA A 97 58.24 16.94 24.93
C ALA A 97 58.40 17.26 23.43
N VAL A 98 57.31 17.54 22.73
CA VAL A 98 57.28 17.79 21.29
C VAL A 98 56.96 19.26 20.99
N GLU A 99 56.01 19.86 21.72
CA GLU A 99 55.55 21.23 21.50
C GLU A 99 55.89 22.17 22.69
N GLU A 100 56.90 23.02 22.51
CA GLU A 100 57.35 24.00 23.52
C GLU A 100 56.21 24.93 23.98
N GLY A 101 56.15 25.19 25.29
CA GLY A 101 55.21 26.09 25.94
C GLY A 101 53.84 25.49 26.23
N LYS A 102 53.58 24.23 25.86
CA LYS A 102 52.34 23.51 26.21
C LYS A 102 52.56 22.55 27.37
N ALA A 103 51.50 22.36 28.17
CA ALA A 103 51.51 21.46 29.31
C ALA A 103 51.15 20.03 28.86
N PHE A 104 52.02 19.06 29.12
CA PHE A 104 51.69 17.64 29.10
C PHE A 104 50.90 17.28 30.37
N VAL A 105 51.40 17.70 31.54
CA VAL A 105 50.77 17.45 32.84
C VAL A 105 50.68 18.75 33.63
N GLU A 106 49.49 19.08 34.13
CA GLU A 106 49.24 20.19 35.05
C GLU A 106 48.41 19.68 36.24
N LEU A 107 49.03 19.40 37.38
CA LEU A 107 48.37 18.82 38.55
C LEU A 107 48.36 19.79 39.73
N LYS A 108 47.24 19.82 40.45
CA LYS A 108 47.17 20.58 41.71
C LYS A 108 48.06 19.95 42.78
N THR A 109 48.04 18.62 42.84
CA THR A 109 48.77 17.82 43.82
C THR A 109 49.18 16.49 43.21
N LEU A 110 50.45 16.11 43.38
CA LEU A 110 51.01 14.82 43.03
C LEU A 110 51.70 14.24 44.27
N GLY A 111 51.06 13.24 44.88
CA GLY A 111 51.56 12.48 46.02
C GLY A 111 52.42 11.31 45.56
N VAL A 112 53.63 11.20 46.09
CA VAL A 112 54.54 10.10 45.85
C VAL A 112 54.66 9.31 47.15
N VAL A 113 54.02 8.13 47.22
CA VAL A 113 53.90 7.33 48.44
C VAL A 113 54.96 6.24 48.48
N PHE A 114 55.78 6.26 49.51
CA PHE A 114 56.88 5.31 49.75
C PHE A 114 56.47 4.23 50.74
N ALA A 115 56.79 2.98 50.41
CA ALA A 115 56.56 1.84 51.27
C ALA A 115 57.40 1.93 52.56
N TRP A 116 56.76 1.86 53.73
CA TRP A 116 57.47 2.06 55.01
C TRP A 116 58.47 0.96 55.35
N GLN A 117 58.21 -0.29 54.93
CA GLN A 117 59.07 -1.43 55.24
C GLN A 117 60.46 -1.30 54.58
N PRO A 118 60.56 -1.09 53.26
CA PRO A 118 61.84 -0.77 52.57
C PRO A 118 62.52 0.48 53.12
N LEU A 119 61.74 1.51 53.47
CA LEU A 119 62.25 2.78 53.99
C LEU A 119 63.06 2.60 55.29
N LEU A 120 62.67 1.66 56.16
CA LEU A 120 63.42 1.34 57.39
C LEU A 120 64.84 0.84 57.10
N PHE A 121 65.05 0.22 55.94
CA PHE A 121 66.33 -0.31 55.48
C PHE A 121 67.05 0.62 54.49
N GLY A 122 66.54 1.84 54.28
CA GLY A 122 67.13 2.84 53.39
C GLY A 122 66.86 2.61 51.90
N ARG A 123 65.94 1.70 51.55
CA ARG A 123 65.51 1.45 50.16
C ARG A 123 64.30 2.32 49.81
N LEU A 124 64.28 2.82 48.59
CA LEU A 124 63.17 3.60 48.06
C LEU A 124 62.33 2.69 47.16
N GLU A 125 61.16 2.30 47.63
CA GLU A 125 60.17 1.56 46.83
C GLU A 125 58.86 2.36 46.87
N LEU A 126 58.28 2.62 45.70
CA LEU A 126 57.07 3.41 45.56
C LEU A 126 55.87 2.49 45.71
N ALA A 127 55.09 2.70 46.76
CA ALA A 127 53.85 1.96 46.98
C ALA A 127 52.75 2.43 46.01
N GLU A 128 52.64 3.75 45.84
CA GLU A 128 51.56 4.38 45.09
C GLU A 128 51.99 5.77 44.60
N VAL A 129 51.57 6.13 43.40
CA VAL A 129 51.63 7.52 42.90
C VAL A 129 50.20 8.03 42.80
N GLU A 130 49.88 9.10 43.53
CA GLU A 130 48.53 9.66 43.59
C GLU A 130 48.48 11.06 42.98
N ALA A 131 47.77 11.22 41.88
CA ALA A 131 47.55 12.50 41.22
C ALA A 131 46.13 13.03 41.51
N LYS A 132 46.04 14.27 41.96
CA LYS A 132 44.80 14.91 42.41
C LYS A 132 44.59 16.27 41.75
N GLY A 133 43.49 16.41 41.01
CA GLY A 133 43.09 17.67 40.40
C GLY A 133 43.99 18.14 39.26
N GLY A 134 43.43 18.85 38.28
CA GLY A 134 44.19 19.42 37.18
C GLY A 134 43.90 18.71 35.86
N ARG A 135 44.89 18.62 34.96
CA ARG A 135 44.76 18.08 33.61
C ARG A 135 46.01 17.30 33.17
N ILE A 136 45.81 16.22 32.44
CA ILE A 136 46.84 15.45 31.74
C ILE A 136 46.44 15.39 30.26
N ASN A 137 47.34 15.80 29.37
CA ASN A 137 47.15 15.87 27.92
C ASN A 137 48.05 14.83 27.23
N VAL A 138 47.50 13.71 26.78
CA VAL A 138 48.28 12.62 26.14
C VAL A 138 48.23 12.78 24.62
N LYS A 139 49.36 13.03 23.96
CA LYS A 139 49.39 13.30 22.52
C LYS A 139 50.44 12.49 21.75
N ARG A 140 49.97 11.78 20.73
CA ARG A 140 50.80 11.18 19.66
C ARG A 140 50.63 12.02 18.40
N TYR A 141 51.71 12.59 17.90
CA TYR A 141 51.71 13.51 16.75
C TYR A 141 51.72 12.75 15.41
N PRO A 142 51.34 13.41 14.29
CA PRO A 142 51.32 12.78 12.96
C PRO A 142 52.67 12.20 12.51
N ASP A 143 53.78 12.68 13.08
CA ASP A 143 55.14 12.21 12.80
C ASP A 143 55.57 11.03 13.69
N GLY A 144 54.65 10.49 14.48
CA GLY A 144 54.87 9.38 15.40
C GLY A 144 55.54 9.74 16.72
N ARG A 145 55.86 11.03 16.97
CA ARG A 145 56.42 11.46 18.26
C ARG A 145 55.35 11.55 19.33
N GLU A 146 55.76 11.37 20.57
CA GLU A 146 54.87 11.24 21.73
C GLU A 146 55.26 12.25 22.81
N ASN A 147 54.29 12.96 23.39
CA ASN A 147 54.60 13.97 24.40
C ASN A 147 54.91 13.40 25.79
N TRP A 148 54.59 12.14 26.05
CA TRP A 148 54.88 11.44 27.31
C TRP A 148 56.30 10.83 27.36
N GLN A 149 57.04 10.84 26.25
CA GLN A 149 58.46 10.43 26.23
C GLN A 149 59.37 11.56 26.74
N PHE A 150 59.16 11.98 27.99
CA PHE A 150 59.90 13.07 28.62
C PHE A 150 61.12 12.60 29.43
N TRP A 151 61.52 11.33 29.34
CA TRP A 151 62.69 10.76 30.02
C TRP A 151 63.88 10.58 29.08
N LYS A 152 65.10 10.86 29.54
CA LYS A 152 66.33 10.62 28.78
C LYS A 152 66.64 9.13 28.70
N LEU A 153 66.55 8.54 27.49
CA LEU A 153 67.09 7.21 27.21
C LEU A 153 68.63 7.27 27.26
N GLY A 154 69.25 6.60 28.24
CA GLY A 154 70.71 6.57 28.39
C GLY A 154 71.23 5.23 28.87
N ASP A 155 72.16 4.65 28.11
CA ASP A 155 72.87 3.38 28.37
C ASP A 155 73.79 3.40 29.61
N ASP A 156 73.92 4.54 30.32
CA ASP A 156 74.81 4.74 31.47
C ASP A 156 74.14 5.50 32.63
N ALA A 157 72.83 5.33 32.83
CA ALA A 157 72.22 5.74 34.08
C ALA A 157 72.56 4.70 35.16
N GLU A 158 73.39 5.06 36.14
CA GLU A 158 73.25 4.51 37.50
C GLU A 158 71.86 4.96 38.03
N GLY A 159 70.81 4.40 37.42
CA GLY A 159 69.43 4.74 37.65
C GLY A 159 69.00 4.17 38.99
N VAL A 160 68.32 4.99 39.77
CA VAL A 160 67.75 4.54 41.02
C VAL A 160 66.69 3.48 40.70
N ASP A 161 66.87 2.28 41.25
CA ASP A 161 65.98 1.12 41.07
C ASP A 161 64.64 1.43 41.78
N TRP A 162 63.68 1.98 41.05
CA TRP A 162 62.35 2.34 41.55
C TRP A 162 61.31 1.41 40.96
N THR A 163 60.59 0.71 41.83
CA THR A 163 59.39 -0.04 41.47
C THR A 163 58.18 0.74 41.95
N VAL A 164 57.19 0.94 41.08
CA VAL A 164 55.90 1.56 41.40
C VAL A 164 54.87 0.45 41.55
N GLY A 165 54.21 0.38 42.70
CA GLY A 165 53.19 -0.64 42.96
C GLY A 165 51.83 -0.32 42.35
N SER A 166 51.41 0.95 42.40
CA SER A 166 50.08 1.37 41.93
C SER A 166 50.02 2.84 41.53
N LEU A 167 49.02 3.19 40.74
CA LEU A 167 48.71 4.54 40.28
C LEU A 167 47.27 4.90 40.65
N ALA A 168 47.07 6.04 41.28
CA ALA A 168 45.76 6.59 41.60
C ALA A 168 45.56 7.98 40.97
N LEU A 169 44.42 8.20 40.34
CA LEU A 169 44.02 9.51 39.80
C LEU A 169 42.67 9.91 40.37
N ASN A 170 42.57 11.12 40.91
CA ASN A 170 41.38 11.62 41.61
C ASN A 170 41.05 13.05 41.17
N GLY A 171 39.92 13.23 40.47
CA GLY A 171 39.44 14.52 39.98
C GLY A 171 40.33 15.17 38.91
N VAL A 172 40.95 14.38 38.04
CA VAL A 172 41.89 14.85 37.01
C VAL A 172 41.22 14.84 35.64
N GLN A 173 41.32 15.93 34.88
CA GLN A 173 40.88 15.96 33.49
C GLN A 173 41.90 15.20 32.63
N LEU A 174 41.47 14.20 31.88
CA LEU A 174 42.32 13.47 30.95
C LEU A 174 41.87 13.84 29.54
N ASP A 175 42.75 14.47 28.78
CA ASP A 175 42.51 14.80 27.38
C ASP A 175 43.55 14.06 26.54
N GLY A 176 43.18 13.56 25.36
CA GLY A 176 44.15 12.95 24.47
C GLY A 176 43.83 13.12 22.99
N GLU A 177 44.91 13.09 22.21
CA GLU A 177 44.91 13.25 20.76
C GLU A 177 45.87 12.22 20.16
N TRP A 178 45.35 11.30 19.37
CA TRP A 178 46.10 10.18 18.83
C TRP A 178 46.08 10.20 17.31
N TRP A 179 47.25 10.40 16.70
CA TRP A 179 47.45 10.30 15.25
C TRP A 179 48.00 8.93 14.87
N SER A 180 47.52 8.40 13.74
CA SER A 180 47.90 7.10 13.19
C SER A 180 48.46 7.26 11.77
N GLU A 181 49.46 6.46 11.42
CA GLU A 181 50.13 6.56 10.11
C GLU A 181 49.15 6.18 8.99
N GLY A 182 48.94 7.05 8.01
CA GLY A 182 48.05 6.80 6.87
C GLY A 182 46.59 7.26 7.01
N HIS A 183 46.22 7.85 8.15
CA HIS A 183 44.89 8.44 8.37
C HIS A 183 44.92 9.98 8.35
N ASP A 184 43.85 10.60 7.83
CA ASP A 184 43.75 12.05 7.67
C ASP A 184 43.27 12.79 8.94
N ASP A 185 42.62 12.08 9.88
CA ASP A 185 42.05 12.64 11.11
C ASP A 185 42.56 11.92 12.38
N PRO A 186 42.78 12.65 13.51
CA PRO A 186 43.15 12.04 14.78
C PRO A 186 41.93 11.50 15.53
N VAL A 187 42.21 10.59 16.46
CA VAL A 187 41.26 10.24 17.51
C VAL A 187 41.45 11.17 18.71
N LEU A 188 40.38 11.85 19.08
CA LEU A 188 40.34 12.74 20.24
C LEU A 188 39.54 12.07 21.34
N TRP A 189 40.01 12.17 22.57
CA TRP A 189 39.24 11.70 23.71
C TRP A 189 39.41 12.68 24.87
N SER A 190 38.36 12.79 25.69
CA SER A 190 38.35 13.65 26.86
C SER A 190 37.53 12.97 27.94
N ALA A 191 38.01 12.94 29.17
CA ALA A 191 37.30 12.33 30.28
C ALA A 191 37.71 12.95 31.61
N LEU A 192 36.74 13.26 32.46
CA LEU A 192 36.99 13.64 33.84
C LEU A 192 37.21 12.39 34.68
N CYS A 193 38.45 12.09 35.04
CA CYS A 193 38.77 11.03 35.99
C CYS A 193 38.25 11.38 37.38
N ARG A 194 37.16 10.72 37.81
CA ARG A 194 36.63 10.85 39.18
C ARG A 194 37.46 10.03 40.15
N SER A 195 37.78 8.79 39.78
CA SER A 195 38.62 7.87 40.55
C SER A 195 39.18 6.79 39.62
N ILE A 196 40.50 6.65 39.58
CA ILE A 196 41.21 5.53 38.96
C ILE A 196 42.13 4.94 40.03
N SER A 197 42.21 3.62 40.12
CA SER A 197 43.17 2.90 40.95
C SER A 197 43.68 1.72 40.15
N LEU A 198 44.93 1.79 39.67
CA LEU A 198 45.54 0.78 38.83
C LEU A 198 46.75 0.17 39.54
N ASP A 199 46.75 -1.15 39.71
CA ASP A 199 47.91 -1.91 40.13
C ASP A 199 48.86 -2.05 38.95
N LEU A 200 50.15 -1.79 39.17
CA LEU A 200 51.18 -1.88 38.16
C LEU A 200 51.97 -3.18 38.36
N THR A 201 52.06 -3.98 37.32
CA THR A 201 52.80 -5.25 37.31
C THR A 201 53.74 -5.31 36.12
N GLU A 202 55.00 -5.68 36.39
CA GLU A 202 56.01 -5.93 35.36
C GLU A 202 55.73 -7.30 34.69
N GLY A 203 55.58 -7.29 33.38
CA GLY A 203 55.38 -8.47 32.53
C GLY A 203 56.69 -9.17 32.15
N ASN A 204 56.61 -10.09 31.18
CA ASN A 204 57.81 -10.66 30.55
C ASN A 204 58.26 -9.70 29.42
N ASP A 205 59.56 -9.61 29.13
CA ASP A 205 60.12 -8.80 28.02
C ASP A 205 59.85 -7.26 28.05
N GLN A 206 59.81 -6.64 29.24
CA GLN A 206 59.60 -5.19 29.46
C GLN A 206 58.17 -4.67 29.21
N ASP A 207 57.19 -5.56 29.07
CA ASP A 207 55.78 -5.18 29.01
C ASP A 207 55.28 -4.73 30.38
N TRP A 208 54.53 -3.63 30.43
CA TRP A 208 53.88 -3.18 31.66
C TRP A 208 52.39 -3.47 31.61
N MET A 209 51.86 -4.06 32.69
CA MET A 209 50.44 -4.34 32.83
C MET A 209 49.85 -3.49 33.95
N LEU A 210 48.82 -2.71 33.62
CA LEU A 210 48.02 -1.94 34.56
C LEU A 210 46.64 -2.57 34.70
N GLN A 211 46.19 -2.83 35.92
CA GLN A 211 44.88 -3.44 36.17
C GLN A 211 44.13 -2.74 37.30
N GLY A 212 42.85 -2.44 37.10
CA GLY A 212 42.01 -1.97 38.21
C GLY A 212 40.75 -1.21 37.77
N PRO A 213 39.94 -0.76 38.74
CA PRO A 213 38.71 -0.03 38.47
C PRO A 213 38.97 1.42 38.06
N VAL A 214 38.13 1.89 37.15
CA VAL A 214 38.14 3.24 36.61
C VAL A 214 36.73 3.81 36.63
N VAL A 215 36.60 5.04 37.13
CA VAL A 215 35.37 5.84 37.14
C VAL A 215 35.66 7.17 36.45
N LEU A 216 35.10 7.32 35.26
CA LEU A 216 35.22 8.51 34.42
C LEU A 216 33.85 9.21 34.35
N GLY A 217 33.85 10.53 34.34
CA GLY A 217 32.67 11.35 34.02
C GLY A 217 32.93 12.16 32.76
N ASP A 218 31.85 12.67 32.14
CA ASP A 218 31.91 13.59 31.01
C ASP A 218 32.92 13.09 29.93
N SER A 219 32.73 11.83 29.52
CA SER A 219 33.66 11.10 28.68
C SER A 219 33.23 11.19 27.21
N GLU A 220 34.09 11.82 26.41
CA GLU A 220 33.90 12.05 24.99
C GLU A 220 34.97 11.30 24.19
N LEU A 221 34.58 10.67 23.07
CA LEU A 221 35.48 10.05 22.10
C LEU A 221 35.07 10.49 20.69
N LEU A 222 36.01 11.05 19.94
CA LEU A 222 35.84 11.47 18.55
C LEU A 222 36.86 10.75 17.67
N ALA A 223 36.42 10.24 16.52
CA ALA A 223 37.28 9.56 15.53
C ALA A 223 36.69 9.78 14.13
N GLY A 224 37.53 10.00 13.12
CA GLY A 224 37.09 10.27 11.75
C GLY A 224 36.17 11.50 11.63
N GLY A 225 36.39 12.53 12.44
CA GLY A 225 35.60 13.77 12.46
C GLY A 225 34.24 13.68 13.16
N GLU A 226 33.84 12.51 13.65
CA GLU A 226 32.54 12.26 14.29
C GLU A 226 32.68 11.94 15.78
N THR A 227 31.63 12.20 16.57
CA THR A 227 31.57 11.86 18.01
C THR A 227 30.99 10.45 18.18
N TRP A 228 31.79 9.52 18.71
CA TRP A 228 31.48 8.10 18.87
C TRP A 228 30.93 7.74 20.24
N LEU A 229 31.31 8.48 21.26
CA LEU A 229 30.94 8.21 22.64
C LEU A 229 30.79 9.56 23.33
N ASP A 230 29.60 9.79 23.91
CA ASP A 230 29.29 10.94 24.76
C ASP A 230 28.57 10.39 26.00
N VAL A 231 29.35 10.14 27.05
CA VAL A 231 28.91 9.39 28.23
C VAL A 231 29.08 10.23 29.49
N VAL A 232 27.99 10.36 30.23
CA VAL A 232 27.90 11.13 31.48
C VAL A 232 28.73 10.49 32.60
N ASN A 233 28.74 9.15 32.66
CA ASN A 233 29.53 8.40 33.63
C ASN A 233 29.90 7.02 33.06
N LEU A 234 31.16 6.66 33.12
CA LEU A 234 31.69 5.36 32.71
C LEU A 234 32.38 4.71 33.90
N GLU A 235 31.91 3.53 34.28
CA GLU A 235 32.52 2.67 35.29
C GLU A 235 33.01 1.40 34.60
N ALA A 236 34.29 1.05 34.74
CA ALA A 236 34.84 -0.14 34.09
C ALA A 236 36.01 -0.73 34.87
N ALA A 237 36.22 -2.05 34.75
CA ALA A 237 37.47 -2.68 35.10
C ALA A 237 38.40 -2.66 33.88
N VAL A 238 39.52 -1.95 34.01
CA VAL A 238 40.51 -1.75 32.95
C VAL A 238 41.64 -2.74 33.11
N ASN A 239 42.02 -3.42 32.03
CA ASN A 239 43.37 -3.99 31.89
C ASN A 239 44.06 -3.33 30.71
N MET A 240 45.19 -2.71 30.97
CA MET A 240 46.01 -2.04 29.97
C MET A 240 47.36 -2.73 29.90
N THR A 241 47.80 -3.02 28.68
CA THR A 241 49.13 -3.55 28.38
C THR A 241 49.87 -2.55 27.51
N LEU A 242 51.11 -2.27 27.90
CA LEU A 242 52.02 -1.37 27.22
C LEU A 242 53.19 -2.18 26.66
N GLU A 243 53.28 -2.30 25.33
CA GLU A 243 54.37 -2.98 24.61
C GLU A 243 55.07 -1.92 23.73
N GLY A 244 56.21 -1.40 24.19
CA GLY A 244 56.90 -0.30 23.51
C GLY A 244 56.07 0.99 23.43
N ALA A 245 55.64 1.37 22.23
CA ALA A 245 54.78 2.54 21.95
C ALA A 245 53.29 2.16 21.83
N ASP A 246 52.98 0.87 21.81
CA ASP A 246 51.63 0.39 21.58
C ASP A 246 50.88 0.17 22.88
N VAL A 247 49.65 0.68 22.90
CA VAL A 247 48.74 0.63 24.04
C VAL A 247 47.56 -0.24 23.64
N ALA A 248 47.34 -1.31 24.39
CA ALA A 248 46.11 -2.08 24.31
C ALA A 248 45.36 -1.96 25.64
N VAL A 249 44.12 -1.49 25.57
CA VAL A 249 43.21 -1.31 26.70
C VAL A 249 42.03 -2.25 26.52
N SER A 250 41.73 -3.04 27.54
CA SER A 250 40.52 -3.85 27.59
C SER A 250 39.64 -3.37 28.74
N LEU A 251 38.38 -3.11 28.43
CA LEU A 251 37.33 -2.75 29.36
C LEU A 251 36.44 -3.98 29.57
N SER A 252 36.35 -4.39 30.83
CA SER A 252 35.49 -5.48 31.30
C SER A 252 34.52 -4.95 32.34
N ASP A 253 33.34 -5.57 32.41
CA ASP A 253 32.24 -5.15 33.29
C ASP A 253 31.95 -3.63 33.18
N ALA A 254 32.03 -3.09 31.95
CA ALA A 254 31.89 -1.66 31.72
C ALA A 254 30.42 -1.26 31.69
N GLN A 255 30.09 -0.20 32.42
CA GLN A 255 28.77 0.40 32.46
C GLN A 255 28.88 1.89 32.13
N ALA A 256 28.26 2.29 31.01
CA ALA A 256 28.11 3.68 30.60
C ALA A 256 26.72 4.20 30.96
N ARG A 257 26.63 5.41 31.48
CA ARG A 257 25.38 6.14 31.67
C ARG A 257 25.31 7.29 30.67
N THR A 258 24.36 7.25 29.77
CA THR A 258 24.03 8.33 28.83
C THR A 258 22.83 9.12 29.35
N GLU A 259 22.45 10.21 28.68
CA GLU A 259 21.18 10.89 28.97
C GLU A 259 19.95 9.98 28.79
N GLN A 260 20.08 8.96 27.93
CA GLN A 260 18.99 8.07 27.53
C GLN A 260 18.89 6.82 28.41
N GLY A 261 19.93 6.44 29.16
CA GLY A 261 19.90 5.26 30.03
C GLY A 261 21.26 4.73 30.47
N SER A 262 21.28 3.48 30.92
CA SER A 262 22.49 2.75 31.32
C SER A 262 22.76 1.64 30.33
N LEU A 263 24.02 1.45 29.97
CA LEU A 263 24.47 0.50 28.96
C LEU A 263 25.64 -0.30 29.51
N ASP A 264 25.49 -1.62 29.51
CA ASP A 264 26.56 -2.55 29.87
C ASP A 264 27.27 -3.02 28.59
N PHE A 265 28.60 -2.98 28.59
CA PHE A 265 29.40 -3.32 27.42
C PHE A 265 30.77 -3.89 27.78
N LYS A 266 31.42 -4.49 26.78
CA LYS A 266 32.84 -4.84 26.77
C LYS A 266 33.49 -4.07 25.65
N ALA A 267 34.72 -3.62 25.86
CA ALA A 267 35.46 -2.95 24.81
C ALA A 267 36.93 -3.35 24.81
N VAL A 268 37.54 -3.34 23.63
CA VAL A 268 38.99 -3.34 23.46
C VAL A 268 39.32 -2.12 22.62
N LEU A 269 40.28 -1.35 23.10
CA LEU A 269 40.89 -0.24 22.38
C LEU A 269 42.36 -0.60 22.15
N GLY A 270 42.86 -0.35 20.97
CA GLY A 270 44.25 -0.62 20.62
C GLY A 270 44.82 0.51 19.78
N SER A 271 46.14 0.60 19.77
CA SER A 271 46.88 1.53 18.90
C SER A 271 47.76 0.85 17.84
N ASP A 272 47.79 -0.48 17.80
CA ASP A 272 48.60 -1.26 16.86
C ASP A 272 48.11 -1.03 15.42
N ASP A 273 49.00 -0.54 14.56
CA ASP A 273 48.70 -0.04 13.20
C ASP A 273 47.60 1.06 13.13
N GLY A 274 47.37 1.78 14.24
CA GLY A 274 46.44 2.91 14.32
C GLY A 274 45.35 2.75 15.38
N PHE A 275 44.42 3.72 15.47
CA PHE A 275 43.32 3.60 16.43
C PHE A 275 42.38 2.47 16.05
N SER A 276 42.17 1.56 17.00
CA SER A 276 41.24 0.46 16.86
C SER A 276 40.30 0.40 18.06
N LEU A 277 39.01 0.15 17.79
CA LEU A 277 37.98 -0.03 18.81
C LEU A 277 37.11 -1.22 18.42
N ALA A 278 36.89 -2.12 19.37
CA ALA A 278 35.86 -3.14 19.29
C ALA A 278 34.99 -3.07 20.54
N LEU A 279 33.68 -2.89 20.35
CA LEU A 279 32.70 -2.77 21.42
C LEU A 279 31.60 -3.81 21.24
N LEU A 280 31.23 -4.47 22.33
CA LEU A 280 30.16 -5.46 22.39
C LEU A 280 29.18 -5.11 23.51
N CYS A 281 27.92 -4.89 23.15
CA CYS A 281 26.80 -4.71 24.04
C CYS A 281 25.85 -5.90 23.90
N GLN A 282 25.51 -6.55 25.01
CA GLN A 282 24.53 -7.63 25.01
C GLN A 282 23.23 -7.17 25.64
N GLY A 283 22.11 -7.33 24.91
CA GLY A 283 20.78 -6.96 25.37
C GLY A 283 20.59 -5.47 25.65
N ALA A 284 21.25 -4.60 24.89
CA ALA A 284 21.11 -3.15 25.02
C ALA A 284 19.66 -2.73 24.76
N GLN A 285 19.11 -1.86 25.61
CA GLN A 285 17.68 -1.56 25.65
C GLN A 285 17.33 -0.16 25.16
N GLY A 286 16.28 -0.05 24.37
CA GLY A 286 15.61 1.25 24.16
C GLY A 286 16.40 2.22 23.28
N ALA A 287 16.24 3.51 23.60
CA ALA A 287 16.91 4.60 22.90
C ALA A 287 18.44 4.60 23.05
N THR A 288 19.01 3.93 24.08
CA THR A 288 20.47 3.86 24.26
C THR A 288 21.19 3.08 23.16
N LEU A 289 20.46 2.36 22.31
CA LEU A 289 21.02 1.79 21.08
C LEU A 289 21.46 2.89 20.10
N LEU A 290 20.74 4.01 20.04
CA LEU A 290 21.07 5.12 19.14
C LEU A 290 22.36 5.83 19.54
N SER A 291 22.75 5.81 20.83
CA SER A 291 24.03 6.36 21.27
C SER A 291 25.25 5.53 20.86
N LEU A 292 25.04 4.35 20.24
CA LEU A 292 26.10 3.47 19.73
C LEU A 292 26.20 3.46 18.20
N VAL A 293 25.35 4.25 17.54
CA VAL A 293 25.30 4.34 16.08
C VAL A 293 26.03 5.62 15.65
N PRO A 294 26.90 5.57 14.62
CA PRO A 294 27.63 6.74 14.17
C PRO A 294 26.67 7.90 13.81
N PRO A 295 26.94 9.15 14.23
CA PRO A 295 26.05 10.28 13.96
C PRO A 295 25.82 10.53 12.46
N GLY A 296 26.82 10.26 11.61
CA GLY A 296 26.67 10.35 10.15
C GLY A 296 25.57 9.42 9.60
N LEU A 297 25.39 8.22 10.17
CA LEU A 297 24.29 7.32 9.78
C LEU A 297 22.93 7.88 10.24
N ILE A 298 22.88 8.49 11.42
CA ILE A 298 21.66 9.08 11.98
C ILE A 298 21.20 10.30 11.16
N GLN A 299 22.13 11.13 10.67
CA GLN A 299 21.79 12.34 9.91
C GLN A 299 21.23 12.03 8.51
N GLU A 300 21.58 10.89 7.92
CA GLU A 300 21.10 10.49 6.59
C GLU A 300 19.73 9.79 6.61
N VAL A 301 19.29 9.28 7.78
CA VAL A 301 17.98 8.65 7.97
C VAL A 301 16.95 9.72 8.33
N GLN A 302 16.15 10.17 7.35
CA GLN A 302 14.97 11.00 7.59
C GLN A 302 13.95 10.26 8.48
N ASP A 303 13.38 10.97 9.46
CA ASP A 303 12.39 10.45 10.42
C ASP A 303 12.87 9.16 11.12
N LEU A 304 13.85 9.32 12.02
CA LEU A 304 14.33 8.21 12.85
C LEU A 304 13.14 7.44 13.44
N PRO A 305 13.07 6.12 13.23
CA PRO A 305 12.01 5.34 13.82
C PRO A 305 12.11 5.38 15.34
N GLU A 306 10.97 5.32 16.02
CA GLU A 306 10.98 5.09 17.46
C GLU A 306 11.54 3.68 17.73
N VAL A 307 12.73 3.61 18.34
CA VAL A 307 13.38 2.34 18.65
C VAL A 307 13.20 2.00 20.13
N SER A 308 12.70 0.80 20.41
CA SER A 308 12.62 0.24 21.76
C SER A 308 12.91 -1.26 21.79
N GLY A 309 12.91 -1.88 22.97
CA GLY A 309 13.23 -3.31 23.11
C GLY A 309 14.73 -3.57 23.20
N ALA A 310 15.15 -4.82 22.97
CA ALA A 310 16.54 -5.26 23.16
C ALA A 310 17.19 -5.78 21.88
N ALA A 311 18.48 -5.45 21.70
CA ALA A 311 19.34 -6.01 20.66
C ALA A 311 20.78 -6.20 21.20
N ASP A 312 21.49 -7.16 20.63
CA ASP A 312 22.93 -7.23 20.77
C ASP A 312 23.57 -6.33 19.71
N VAL A 313 24.54 -5.52 20.10
CA VAL A 313 25.22 -4.57 19.21
C VAL A 313 26.71 -4.76 19.30
N GLU A 314 27.36 -4.87 18.15
CA GLU A 314 28.81 -4.86 18.04
C GLU A 314 29.27 -3.73 17.12
N VAL A 315 30.26 -2.96 17.58
CA VAL A 315 30.83 -1.83 16.84
C VAL A 315 32.31 -2.09 16.65
N LEU A 316 32.80 -1.90 15.43
CA LEU A 316 34.21 -2.01 15.05
C LEU A 316 34.67 -0.72 14.38
N VAL A 317 35.83 -0.23 14.77
CA VAL A 317 36.57 0.87 14.15
C VAL A 317 38.00 0.38 13.95
N GLY A 318 38.53 0.51 12.73
CA GLY A 318 39.84 0.00 12.34
C GLY A 318 39.98 -1.52 12.47
N SER A 319 41.19 -1.95 12.81
CA SER A 319 41.59 -3.36 12.96
C SER A 319 41.13 -4.04 14.25
N GLY A 320 40.41 -3.33 15.12
CA GLY A 320 40.13 -3.77 16.49
C GLY A 320 39.19 -4.97 16.54
N ARG A 321 39.52 -6.00 17.32
CA ARG A 321 38.66 -7.19 17.47
C ARG A 321 38.63 -7.67 18.93
N LEU A 322 37.44 -7.99 19.42
CA LEU A 322 37.26 -8.66 20.71
C LEU A 322 37.60 -10.16 20.57
N PRO A 323 38.28 -10.79 21.54
CA PRO A 323 38.50 -12.24 21.54
C PRO A 323 37.18 -13.01 21.49
N GLY A 324 36.92 -13.71 20.38
CA GLY A 324 35.67 -14.43 20.16
C GLY A 324 34.47 -13.55 19.78
N GLY A 325 34.70 -12.26 19.50
CA GLY A 325 33.70 -11.32 18.97
C GLY A 325 33.55 -11.40 17.45
N TRP A 326 32.76 -10.48 16.89
CA TRP A 326 32.54 -10.37 15.45
C TRP A 326 33.84 -10.03 14.70
N ALA A 327 34.12 -10.78 13.64
CA ALA A 327 35.33 -10.61 12.83
C ALA A 327 35.28 -9.39 11.89
N GLY A 328 34.11 -8.77 11.74
CA GLY A 328 33.83 -7.69 10.79
C GLY A 328 32.91 -8.13 9.65
N PRO A 329 32.45 -7.17 8.83
CA PRO A 329 31.62 -7.45 7.68
C PRO A 329 32.36 -8.34 6.69
N THR A 330 31.64 -9.22 6.00
CA THR A 330 32.21 -10.07 4.94
C THR A 330 32.38 -9.34 3.60
N ASP A 331 31.97 -8.07 3.54
CA ASP A 331 32.07 -7.21 2.35
C ASP A 331 33.53 -6.77 2.13
N SER A 332 34.05 -6.96 0.92
CA SER A 332 35.42 -6.56 0.55
C SER A 332 35.59 -5.05 0.39
N ASP A 333 34.50 -4.30 0.28
CA ASP A 333 34.53 -2.86 0.02
C ASP A 333 34.51 -2.02 1.31
N TRP A 334 34.49 -2.67 2.48
CA TRP A 334 34.59 -2.00 3.78
C TRP A 334 35.95 -1.29 3.92
N THR A 335 35.92 0.00 4.24
CA THR A 335 37.13 0.83 4.39
C THR A 335 37.85 0.69 5.73
N GLU A 336 37.29 -0.10 6.65
CA GLU A 336 37.73 -0.21 8.05
C GLU A 336 37.47 1.05 8.90
N ASP A 337 36.89 2.12 8.34
CA ASP A 337 36.55 3.33 9.13
C ASP A 337 35.53 3.01 10.22
N TRP A 338 34.45 2.32 9.88
CA TRP A 338 33.49 1.81 10.86
C TRP A 338 32.63 0.66 10.36
N ALA A 339 32.20 -0.21 11.28
CA ALA A 339 31.17 -1.20 11.05
C ALA A 339 30.33 -1.43 12.31
N VAL A 340 29.03 -1.60 12.14
CA VAL A 340 28.06 -1.86 13.21
C VAL A 340 27.25 -3.09 12.84
N ARG A 341 27.21 -4.06 13.76
CA ARG A 341 26.32 -5.23 13.67
C ARG A 341 25.26 -5.13 14.76
N ILE A 342 24.00 -5.30 14.37
CA ILE A 342 22.84 -5.33 15.25
C ILE A 342 22.16 -6.67 15.07
N ALA A 343 22.02 -7.43 16.16
CA ALA A 343 21.25 -8.67 16.21
C ALA A 343 20.00 -8.44 17.08
N PRO A 344 18.81 -8.25 16.47
CA PRO A 344 17.59 -7.99 17.21
C PRO A 344 17.16 -9.19 18.06
N GLN A 345 16.84 -8.96 19.34
CA GLN A 345 16.21 -9.98 20.20
C GLN A 345 14.72 -9.72 20.40
N SER A 346 14.36 -8.45 20.58
CA SER A 346 12.97 -7.99 20.75
C SER A 346 12.81 -6.53 20.34
N LEU A 347 13.62 -6.09 19.38
CA LEU A 347 13.67 -4.71 18.92
C LEU A 347 12.32 -4.31 18.34
N VAL A 348 11.79 -3.16 18.73
CA VAL A 348 10.57 -2.59 18.16
C VAL A 348 10.96 -1.31 17.45
N VAL A 349 10.57 -1.22 16.19
CA VAL A 349 10.85 -0.11 15.28
C VAL A 349 9.50 0.50 14.88
N GLY A 350 9.25 1.75 15.26
CA GLY A 350 8.03 2.48 14.89
C GLY A 350 8.21 3.24 13.57
N TRP A 351 7.44 2.87 12.54
CA TRP A 351 7.43 3.54 11.24
C TRP A 351 6.11 4.28 11.01
N LYS A 352 6.14 5.62 10.90
CA LYS A 352 4.93 6.46 10.78
C LYS A 352 3.86 6.15 11.86
N GLY A 353 4.30 5.82 13.08
CA GLY A 353 3.44 5.42 14.19
C GLY A 353 2.97 3.96 14.20
N LEU A 354 3.37 3.15 13.21
CA LEU A 354 3.07 1.73 13.14
C LEU A 354 4.25 0.89 13.66
N PRO A 355 4.06 0.03 14.67
CA PRO A 355 5.15 -0.75 15.25
C PRO A 355 5.45 -2.01 14.44
N ALA A 356 6.73 -2.27 14.18
CA ALA A 356 7.26 -3.55 13.72
C ALA A 356 8.23 -4.12 14.77
N LYS A 357 7.99 -5.35 15.21
CA LYS A 357 8.85 -6.04 16.17
C LYS A 357 9.80 -6.99 15.46
N LEU A 358 11.10 -6.79 15.60
CA LEU A 358 12.16 -7.67 15.09
C LEU A 358 12.63 -8.61 16.20
N ASN A 359 12.62 -9.92 15.93
CA ASN A 359 12.94 -10.97 16.90
C ASN A 359 14.13 -11.86 16.47
N GLY A 360 14.77 -11.56 15.34
CA GLY A 360 15.92 -12.32 14.85
C GLY A 360 16.43 -11.79 13.51
N GLY A 361 17.50 -12.42 13.03
CA GLY A 361 18.30 -11.96 11.88
C GLY A 361 19.47 -11.09 12.32
N GLU A 362 20.23 -10.61 11.35
CA GLU A 362 21.35 -9.69 11.58
C GLU A 362 21.25 -8.49 10.64
N LEU A 363 21.59 -7.30 11.15
CA LEU A 363 21.75 -6.08 10.38
C LEU A 363 23.20 -5.63 10.51
N VAL A 364 23.88 -5.43 9.40
CA VAL A 364 25.29 -5.04 9.34
C VAL A 364 25.41 -3.78 8.50
N ALA A 365 25.76 -2.67 9.13
CA ALA A 365 26.09 -1.42 8.45
C ALA A 365 27.60 -1.20 8.46
N CYS A 366 28.19 -0.74 7.35
CA CYS A 366 29.61 -0.42 7.31
C CYS A 366 29.93 0.75 6.37
N SER A 367 31.08 1.37 6.61
CA SER A 367 31.66 2.40 5.76
C SER A 367 32.18 1.82 4.44
N GLN A 368 31.98 2.57 3.36
CA GLN A 368 32.53 2.27 2.04
C GLN A 368 33.14 3.55 1.45
N LYS A 369 33.89 3.43 0.35
CA LYS A 369 34.58 4.58 -0.25
C LYS A 369 33.61 5.69 -0.68
N ASN A 370 33.53 6.78 0.10
CA ASN A 370 32.60 7.91 -0.05
C ASN A 370 31.10 7.53 0.09
N THR A 371 30.78 6.39 0.69
CA THR A 371 29.42 5.84 0.80
C THR A 371 29.26 5.00 2.07
N TRP A 372 28.05 4.52 2.36
CA TRP A 372 27.83 3.45 3.33
C TRP A 372 26.87 2.41 2.77
N SER A 373 26.94 1.21 3.33
CA SER A 373 25.99 0.14 3.03
C SER A 373 25.45 -0.51 4.31
N LEU A 374 24.23 -1.00 4.23
CA LEU A 374 23.53 -1.78 5.23
C LEU A 374 23.07 -3.07 4.57
N VAL A 375 23.47 -4.21 5.11
CA VAL A 375 22.95 -5.51 4.73
C VAL A 375 22.13 -6.04 5.89
N PHE A 376 20.92 -6.51 5.60
CA PHE A 376 20.09 -7.20 6.58
C PHE A 376 19.81 -8.60 6.09
N ASP A 377 20.06 -9.61 6.92
CA ASP A 377 19.93 -11.01 6.55
C ASP A 377 19.01 -11.75 7.51
N GLU A 378 18.02 -12.44 6.93
CA GLU A 378 17.03 -13.26 7.62
C GLU A 378 16.39 -12.52 8.80
N VAL A 379 16.07 -11.24 8.61
CA VAL A 379 15.36 -10.43 9.59
C VAL A 379 13.95 -10.98 9.73
N ILE A 380 13.63 -11.49 10.92
CA ILE A 380 12.33 -12.10 11.22
C ILE A 380 11.61 -11.22 12.23
N GLY A 381 10.35 -10.91 11.96
CA GLY A 381 9.59 -10.01 12.79
C GLY A 381 8.08 -10.17 12.70
N GLN A 382 7.40 -9.29 13.43
CA GLN A 382 5.95 -9.17 13.47
C GLN A 382 5.55 -7.73 13.15
N ALA A 383 4.66 -7.57 12.19
CA ALA A 383 4.07 -6.29 11.79
C ALA A 383 2.70 -6.57 11.16
N ALA A 384 1.81 -5.57 11.14
CA ALA A 384 0.49 -5.69 10.48
C ALA A 384 -0.35 -6.89 10.97
N ASP A 385 -0.30 -7.20 12.27
CA ASP A 385 -0.93 -8.40 12.87
C ASP A 385 -0.50 -9.72 12.21
N GLY A 386 0.72 -9.77 11.69
CA GLY A 386 1.31 -10.89 10.99
C GLY A 386 2.78 -11.12 11.34
N GLU A 387 3.37 -12.09 10.66
CA GLU A 387 4.80 -12.42 10.71
C GLU A 387 5.43 -12.16 9.34
N PHE A 388 6.68 -11.71 9.35
CA PHE A 388 7.45 -11.50 8.13
C PHE A 388 8.89 -11.98 8.29
N ARG A 389 9.52 -12.24 7.15
CA ARG A 389 10.95 -12.51 7.02
C ARG A 389 11.48 -11.74 5.82
N CYS A 390 12.59 -11.03 5.96
CA CYS A 390 13.23 -10.36 4.85
C CYS A 390 14.76 -10.36 4.93
N SER A 391 15.40 -10.32 3.76
CA SER A 391 16.82 -10.07 3.56
C SER A 391 16.99 -9.01 2.48
N GLY A 392 18.11 -8.33 2.47
CA GLY A 392 18.36 -7.29 1.48
C GLY A 392 19.52 -6.39 1.82
N SER A 393 19.62 -5.31 1.07
CA SER A 393 20.67 -4.32 1.24
C SER A 393 20.16 -2.92 0.92
N TRP A 394 20.71 -1.93 1.61
CA TRP A 394 20.54 -0.51 1.33
C TRP A 394 21.92 0.14 1.26
N SER A 395 22.22 0.86 0.19
CA SER A 395 23.42 1.70 0.07
C SER A 395 23.05 3.15 -0.19
N SER A 396 23.79 4.07 0.43
CA SER A 396 23.67 5.52 0.21
C SER A 396 25.01 6.08 -0.23
N GLY A 397 25.00 6.89 -1.29
CA GLY A 397 26.22 7.47 -1.84
C GLY A 397 25.96 8.55 -2.88
N ASN A 398 26.69 9.67 -2.80
CA ASN A 398 26.58 10.79 -3.76
C ASN A 398 25.14 11.33 -3.95
N GLY A 399 24.30 11.26 -2.91
CA GLY A 399 22.90 11.70 -2.96
C GLY A 399 21.94 10.76 -3.69
N VAL A 400 22.35 9.49 -3.89
CA VAL A 400 21.52 8.40 -4.41
C VAL A 400 21.45 7.31 -3.36
N ASP A 401 20.22 6.85 -3.09
CA ASP A 401 19.95 5.66 -2.27
C ASP A 401 19.46 4.53 -3.16
N ASP A 402 20.02 3.34 -2.98
CA ASP A 402 19.61 2.11 -3.63
C ASP A 402 19.22 1.07 -2.58
N LEU A 403 18.02 0.51 -2.71
CA LEU A 403 17.42 -0.45 -1.79
C LEU A 403 17.03 -1.71 -2.55
N VAL A 404 17.45 -2.86 -2.06
CA VAL A 404 17.01 -4.18 -2.52
C VAL A 404 16.44 -4.92 -1.34
N ILE A 405 15.16 -5.28 -1.38
CA ILE A 405 14.49 -6.06 -0.34
C ILE A 405 13.91 -7.31 -0.98
N ARG A 406 14.22 -8.47 -0.40
CA ARG A 406 13.51 -9.72 -0.64
C ARG A 406 12.83 -10.15 0.65
N GLY A 407 11.57 -10.52 0.59
CA GLY A 407 10.87 -10.98 1.78
C GLY A 407 9.57 -11.70 1.52
N GLU A 408 9.07 -12.29 2.58
CA GLU A 408 7.78 -12.95 2.66
C GLU A 408 7.03 -12.49 3.91
N MET A 409 5.70 -12.45 3.84
CA MET A 409 4.82 -12.04 4.93
C MET A 409 3.57 -12.91 4.96
N VAL A 410 3.13 -13.25 6.17
CA VAL A 410 1.80 -13.82 6.42
C VAL A 410 1.10 -12.94 7.46
N ALA A 411 0.02 -12.28 7.06
CA ALA A 411 -0.65 -11.27 7.88
C ALA A 411 -2.17 -11.28 7.72
N ARG A 412 -2.85 -10.42 8.49
CA ARG A 412 -4.26 -10.12 8.29
C ARG A 412 -4.41 -8.99 7.26
N PRO A 413 -5.32 -9.11 6.28
CA PRO A 413 -5.51 -8.08 5.25
C PRO A 413 -5.75 -6.69 5.85
N GLU A 414 -6.62 -6.59 6.84
CA GLU A 414 -6.94 -5.34 7.54
C GLU A 414 -5.73 -4.70 8.24
N GLY A 415 -4.81 -5.52 8.75
CA GLY A 415 -3.58 -5.06 9.39
C GLY A 415 -2.58 -4.51 8.38
N VAL A 416 -2.55 -5.05 7.16
CA VAL A 416 -1.63 -4.59 6.10
C VAL A 416 -2.13 -3.29 5.46
N MET A 417 -3.45 -3.09 5.36
CA MET A 417 -4.01 -1.87 4.73
C MET A 417 -3.52 -0.57 5.38
N SER A 418 -3.27 -0.55 6.68
CA SER A 418 -2.73 0.64 7.36
C SER A 418 -1.29 0.98 6.95
N TRP A 419 -0.55 0.02 6.41
CA TRP A 419 0.85 0.19 5.98
C TRP A 419 0.97 0.67 4.53
N LEU A 420 -0.07 0.51 3.70
CA LEU A 420 -0.02 0.81 2.27
C LEU A 420 -0.22 2.30 1.92
N GLY A 421 -0.46 3.16 2.91
CA GLY A 421 -0.63 4.61 2.72
C GLY A 421 -1.99 5.01 2.10
N GLU A 422 -2.16 6.30 1.78
CA GLU A 422 -3.42 6.85 1.25
C GLU A 422 -3.75 6.35 -0.17
N GLU A 423 -2.74 6.07 -0.99
CA GLU A 423 -2.94 5.62 -2.39
C GLU A 423 -3.57 4.22 -2.50
N ALA A 424 -3.45 3.41 -1.44
CA ALA A 424 -4.07 2.10 -1.33
C ALA A 424 -5.30 2.10 -0.41
N ALA A 425 -5.78 3.28 0.01
CA ALA A 425 -6.97 3.39 0.84
C ALA A 425 -8.20 2.93 0.05
N LEU A 426 -9.11 2.21 0.74
CA LEU A 426 -10.40 1.88 0.15
C LEU A 426 -11.25 3.15 -0.02
N PRO A 427 -12.09 3.22 -1.06
CA PRO A 427 -13.01 4.34 -1.22
C PRO A 427 -13.94 4.52 -0.02
N ASP A 428 -14.42 5.75 0.19
CA ASP A 428 -15.31 6.07 1.30
C ASP A 428 -16.53 5.13 1.38
N GLY A 429 -16.81 4.61 2.57
CA GLY A 429 -17.90 3.67 2.84
C GLY A 429 -17.56 2.18 2.64
N TRP A 430 -16.40 1.87 2.07
CA TRP A 430 -15.94 0.49 1.90
C TRP A 430 -15.06 0.03 3.05
N LYS A 431 -15.29 -1.20 3.52
CA LYS A 431 -14.47 -1.85 4.54
C LYS A 431 -14.19 -3.30 4.16
N LEU A 432 -13.03 -3.79 4.57
CA LEU A 432 -12.76 -5.22 4.59
C LEU A 432 -13.53 -5.87 5.73
N LYS A 433 -14.13 -7.02 5.44
CA LYS A 433 -14.64 -7.95 6.44
C LYS A 433 -13.44 -8.41 7.30
N PRO A 434 -13.55 -8.37 8.63
CA PRO A 434 -12.48 -8.87 9.50
C PRO A 434 -12.15 -10.34 9.23
N GLY A 435 -10.86 -10.67 9.26
CA GLY A 435 -10.36 -12.03 9.02
C GLY A 435 -9.72 -12.22 7.65
N GLY A 436 -9.68 -13.49 7.20
CA GLY A 436 -8.89 -13.86 6.02
C GLY A 436 -7.39 -13.98 6.30
N VAL A 437 -6.63 -14.36 5.28
CA VAL A 437 -5.17 -14.55 5.38
C VAL A 437 -4.53 -13.93 4.15
N LEU A 438 -3.61 -13.00 4.36
CA LEU A 438 -2.73 -12.46 3.33
C LEU A 438 -1.40 -13.19 3.39
N ARG A 439 -0.92 -13.65 2.23
CA ARG A 439 0.43 -14.17 2.00
C ARG A 439 1.05 -13.32 0.92
N ALA A 440 2.17 -12.67 1.21
CA ALA A 440 2.89 -11.86 0.23
C ALA A 440 4.34 -12.31 0.15
N GLU A 441 4.90 -12.26 -1.05
CA GLU A 441 6.33 -12.39 -1.29
C GLU A 441 6.77 -11.32 -2.29
N GLY A 442 7.99 -10.83 -2.12
CA GLY A 442 8.51 -9.77 -2.95
C GLY A 442 10.02 -9.84 -3.08
N ASN A 443 10.50 -9.39 -4.22
CA ASN A 443 11.89 -9.04 -4.47
C ASN A 443 11.85 -7.68 -5.17
N ILE A 444 12.10 -6.61 -4.43
CA ILE A 444 11.90 -5.23 -4.86
C ILE A 444 13.26 -4.54 -4.84
N ALA A 445 13.66 -3.97 -5.98
CA ALA A 445 14.74 -3.01 -6.05
C ALA A 445 14.15 -1.62 -6.26
N ALA A 446 14.47 -0.67 -5.39
CA ALA A 446 14.01 0.70 -5.47
C ALA A 446 15.20 1.65 -5.35
N SER A 447 15.09 2.83 -5.97
CA SER A 447 16.09 3.87 -5.81
C SER A 447 15.44 5.24 -5.62
N ARG A 448 16.16 6.16 -4.97
CA ARG A 448 15.76 7.57 -4.87
C ARG A 448 16.99 8.48 -4.99
N SER A 449 16.78 9.70 -5.49
CA SER A 449 17.83 10.73 -5.57
C SER A 449 17.38 11.98 -4.82
N GLN A 450 18.29 12.62 -4.08
CA GLN A 450 18.09 13.94 -3.46
C GLN A 450 16.73 14.11 -2.75
N GLN A 451 16.36 13.19 -1.86
CA GLN A 451 15.11 13.23 -1.07
C GLN A 451 13.80 13.15 -1.88
N GLN A 452 13.84 12.68 -3.13
CA GLN A 452 12.64 12.27 -3.87
C GLN A 452 12.02 10.99 -3.25
N PRO A 453 10.73 10.71 -3.50
CA PRO A 453 10.12 9.44 -3.16
C PRO A 453 10.86 8.25 -3.80
N TRP A 454 10.81 7.09 -3.14
CA TRP A 454 11.34 5.84 -3.69
C TRP A 454 10.66 5.48 -5.01
N SER A 455 11.46 5.17 -6.02
CA SER A 455 10.99 4.65 -7.31
C SER A 455 11.31 3.17 -7.40
N TRP A 456 10.28 2.33 -7.53
CA TRP A 456 10.45 0.90 -7.82
C TRP A 456 11.08 0.73 -9.21
N SER A 457 12.30 0.19 -9.27
CA SER A 457 13.09 0.11 -10.50
C SER A 457 13.13 -1.28 -11.10
N GLN A 458 13.18 -2.34 -10.27
CA GLN A 458 13.23 -3.74 -10.71
C GLN A 458 12.57 -4.69 -9.71
N GLY A 459 12.30 -5.91 -10.18
CA GLY A 459 11.83 -7.01 -9.35
C GLY A 459 10.32 -7.25 -9.44
N THR A 460 9.80 -8.02 -8.50
CA THR A 460 8.43 -8.55 -8.52
C THR A 460 7.82 -8.49 -7.13
N PHE A 461 6.51 -8.28 -7.08
CA PHE A 461 5.71 -8.40 -5.87
C PHE A 461 4.51 -9.29 -6.16
N GLU A 462 4.27 -10.29 -5.32
CA GLU A 462 3.13 -11.18 -5.39
C GLU A 462 2.43 -11.23 -4.04
N ALA A 463 1.10 -11.12 -4.03
CA ALA A 463 0.30 -11.27 -2.83
C ALA A 463 -0.97 -12.07 -3.13
N THR A 464 -1.26 -13.05 -2.29
CA THR A 464 -2.52 -13.81 -2.29
C THR A 464 -3.27 -13.56 -1.00
N ILE A 465 -4.55 -13.24 -1.10
CA ILE A 465 -5.44 -12.99 0.01
C ILE A 465 -6.63 -13.94 -0.08
N THR A 466 -6.88 -14.71 0.98
CA THR A 466 -8.01 -15.65 1.04
C THR A 466 -9.10 -15.15 1.98
N ASP A 467 -10.36 -15.47 1.67
CA ASP A 467 -11.56 -15.07 2.42
C ASP A 467 -11.74 -13.55 2.57
N VAL A 468 -11.59 -12.82 1.46
CA VAL A 468 -11.75 -11.36 1.40
C VAL A 468 -13.23 -11.01 1.28
N GLY A 469 -13.80 -10.34 2.28
CA GLY A 469 -15.14 -9.75 2.13
C GLY A 469 -15.05 -8.25 1.93
N LEU A 470 -15.66 -7.71 0.89
CA LEU A 470 -15.91 -6.27 0.79
C LEU A 470 -17.29 -5.98 1.34
N VAL A 471 -17.33 -5.13 2.37
CA VAL A 471 -18.56 -4.70 3.02
C VAL A 471 -18.75 -3.23 2.72
N PHE A 472 -19.86 -2.91 2.09
CA PHE A 472 -20.31 -1.54 1.95
C PHE A 472 -21.20 -1.19 3.16
N GLN A 473 -20.82 -0.16 3.93
CA GLN A 473 -21.66 0.38 4.99
C GLN A 473 -22.50 1.54 4.44
N ALA A 474 -23.71 1.24 3.99
CA ALA A 474 -24.71 2.26 3.71
C ALA A 474 -25.12 2.94 5.03
N ASP A 475 -25.24 4.27 5.03
CA ASP A 475 -25.70 5.08 6.16
C ASP A 475 -27.22 4.89 6.45
N GLN A 476 -27.90 4.07 5.63
CA GLN A 476 -29.32 3.71 5.77
C GLN A 476 -29.50 2.22 6.12
N ALA A 477 -30.59 1.91 6.83
CA ALA A 477 -30.88 0.63 7.50
C ALA A 477 -31.07 -0.62 6.60
N GLY A 478 -30.58 -0.60 5.36
CA GLY A 478 -30.46 -1.76 4.48
C GLY A 478 -29.03 -1.86 3.97
N ALA A 479 -28.15 -2.52 4.71
CA ALA A 479 -26.81 -2.80 4.22
C ALA A 479 -26.92 -3.73 3.00
N ALA A 480 -26.44 -3.30 1.84
CA ALA A 480 -26.27 -4.19 0.70
C ALA A 480 -25.51 -5.44 1.16
N PRO A 481 -25.89 -6.65 0.73
CA PRO A 481 -25.20 -7.87 1.14
C PRO A 481 -23.70 -7.75 0.77
N PRO A 482 -22.77 -8.26 1.60
CA PRO A 482 -21.35 -8.11 1.32
C PRO A 482 -20.97 -8.81 0.01
N LEU A 483 -20.10 -8.18 -0.78
CA LEU A 483 -19.47 -8.83 -1.91
C LEU A 483 -18.32 -9.69 -1.37
N ASN A 484 -18.50 -11.00 -1.37
CA ASN A 484 -17.47 -11.93 -0.90
C ASN A 484 -16.57 -12.31 -2.08
N VAL A 485 -15.27 -12.25 -1.87
CA VAL A 485 -14.23 -12.69 -2.79
C VAL A 485 -13.47 -13.82 -2.07
N GLY A 486 -13.60 -15.06 -2.56
CA GLY A 486 -12.94 -16.19 -1.91
C GLY A 486 -11.42 -16.09 -1.98
N GLU A 487 -10.90 -15.51 -3.06
CA GLU A 487 -9.46 -15.35 -3.28
C GLU A 487 -9.16 -14.08 -4.09
N ALA A 488 -8.19 -13.28 -3.64
CA ALA A 488 -7.63 -12.18 -4.42
C ALA A 488 -6.13 -12.43 -4.62
N ARG A 489 -5.62 -12.31 -5.84
CA ARG A 489 -4.19 -12.42 -6.14
C ARG A 489 -3.72 -11.16 -6.85
N VAL A 490 -2.61 -10.61 -6.40
CA VAL A 490 -1.95 -9.45 -6.98
C VAL A 490 -0.57 -9.88 -7.43
N MET A 491 -0.21 -9.56 -8.66
CA MET A 491 1.14 -9.66 -9.18
C MET A 491 1.53 -8.31 -9.77
N ALA A 492 2.69 -7.79 -9.41
CA ALA A 492 3.15 -6.51 -9.91
C ALA A 492 4.65 -6.52 -10.21
N THR A 493 5.03 -5.70 -11.18
CA THR A 493 6.40 -5.27 -11.50
C THR A 493 6.38 -3.75 -11.73
N PRO A 494 7.54 -3.09 -11.91
CA PRO A 494 7.57 -1.67 -12.23
C PRO A 494 6.83 -1.26 -13.52
N LYS A 495 6.52 -2.22 -14.41
CA LYS A 495 5.95 -1.92 -15.73
C LYS A 495 4.56 -2.50 -15.96
N GLU A 496 4.18 -3.51 -15.19
CA GLU A 496 2.92 -4.23 -15.38
C GLU A 496 2.38 -4.74 -14.05
N TRP A 497 1.06 -4.89 -13.97
CA TRP A 497 0.39 -5.46 -12.81
C TRP A 497 -0.84 -6.26 -13.23
N GLU A 498 -1.24 -7.21 -12.39
CA GLU A 498 -2.39 -8.08 -12.54
C GLU A 498 -3.06 -8.27 -11.17
N LEU A 499 -4.38 -8.17 -11.14
CA LEU A 499 -5.27 -8.38 -10.01
C LEU A 499 -6.32 -9.40 -10.43
N TYR A 500 -6.23 -10.60 -9.88
CA TYR A 500 -7.26 -11.63 -10.01
C TYR A 500 -8.14 -11.65 -8.76
N LEU A 501 -9.46 -11.63 -8.95
CA LEU A 501 -10.49 -11.78 -7.92
C LEU A 501 -11.30 -13.04 -8.27
N GLY A 502 -11.12 -14.09 -7.49
CA GLY A 502 -11.76 -15.38 -7.66
C GLY A 502 -12.88 -15.64 -6.66
N GLN A 503 -13.82 -16.49 -7.07
CA GLN A 503 -14.95 -16.95 -6.27
C GLN A 503 -15.80 -15.79 -5.72
N ILE A 504 -16.00 -14.76 -6.53
CA ILE A 504 -16.84 -13.61 -6.23
C ILE A 504 -18.28 -14.12 -6.05
N ARG A 505 -18.91 -13.75 -4.93
CA ARG A 505 -20.31 -14.06 -4.60
C ARG A 505 -20.98 -12.90 -3.89
N GLY A 506 -22.06 -12.41 -4.47
CA GLY A 506 -22.88 -11.32 -3.93
C GLY A 506 -23.47 -10.49 -5.06
N TRP A 507 -24.48 -9.66 -4.74
CA TRP A 507 -25.13 -8.75 -5.70
C TRP A 507 -25.62 -9.43 -6.97
N GLY A 508 -26.18 -10.63 -6.86
CA GLY A 508 -26.64 -11.42 -8.01
C GLY A 508 -25.53 -12.03 -8.88
N VAL A 509 -24.24 -11.85 -8.54
CA VAL A 509 -23.11 -12.33 -9.36
C VAL A 509 -22.38 -13.48 -8.66
N ALA A 510 -22.03 -14.50 -9.46
CA ALA A 510 -21.13 -15.57 -9.05
C ALA A 510 -20.07 -15.85 -10.13
N GLY A 511 -18.82 -15.45 -9.90
CA GLY A 511 -17.77 -15.49 -10.93
C GLY A 511 -16.39 -15.06 -10.47
N ASP A 512 -15.53 -14.80 -11.44
CA ASP A 512 -14.14 -14.36 -11.30
C ASP A 512 -13.91 -13.11 -12.16
N VAL A 513 -12.98 -12.26 -11.76
CA VAL A 513 -12.56 -11.07 -12.52
C VAL A 513 -11.04 -11.00 -12.51
N ASN A 514 -10.44 -10.71 -13.65
CA ASN A 514 -9.04 -10.37 -13.79
C ASN A 514 -8.91 -8.94 -14.30
N VAL A 515 -8.09 -8.13 -13.65
CA VAL A 515 -7.78 -6.76 -14.06
C VAL A 515 -6.28 -6.64 -14.20
N SER A 516 -5.78 -6.19 -15.35
CA SER A 516 -4.34 -6.07 -15.57
C SER A 516 -3.98 -4.84 -16.40
N GLN A 517 -2.73 -4.41 -16.27
CA GLN A 517 -2.14 -3.42 -17.15
C GLN A 517 -0.81 -3.98 -17.70
N PRO A 518 -0.79 -4.44 -18.96
CA PRO A 518 0.42 -4.99 -19.58
C PRO A 518 1.50 -3.92 -19.79
N SER A 519 2.77 -4.34 -19.75
CA SER A 519 3.91 -3.44 -19.95
C SER A 519 3.86 -2.72 -21.31
N GLY A 520 3.95 -1.39 -21.28
CA GLY A 520 4.04 -0.55 -22.48
C GLY A 520 2.70 -0.22 -23.14
N VAL A 521 1.58 -0.54 -22.47
CA VAL A 521 0.22 -0.22 -22.91
C VAL A 521 -0.44 0.66 -21.86
N ASP A 522 -0.89 1.86 -22.27
CA ASP A 522 -1.66 2.78 -21.42
C ASP A 522 -3.18 2.45 -21.48
N VAL A 523 -3.49 1.16 -21.35
CA VAL A 523 -4.86 0.61 -21.39
C VAL A 523 -4.97 -0.45 -20.30
N ILE A 524 -6.01 -0.34 -19.48
CA ILE A 524 -6.35 -1.33 -18.47
C ILE A 524 -7.18 -2.43 -19.14
N GLN A 525 -6.86 -3.69 -18.89
CA GLN A 525 -7.61 -4.85 -19.38
C GLN A 525 -8.45 -5.42 -18.24
N VAL A 526 -9.72 -5.68 -18.49
CA VAL A 526 -10.66 -6.28 -17.54
C VAL A 526 -11.30 -7.51 -18.19
N ALA A 527 -11.06 -8.70 -17.66
CA ALA A 527 -11.69 -9.93 -18.12
C ALA A 527 -12.54 -10.51 -16.98
N ALA A 528 -13.84 -10.64 -17.20
CA ALA A 528 -14.78 -11.18 -16.23
C ALA A 528 -15.40 -12.49 -16.73
N GLN A 529 -15.50 -13.48 -15.85
CA GLN A 529 -16.16 -14.76 -16.11
C GLN A 529 -17.17 -15.05 -15.01
N ALA A 530 -18.43 -15.33 -15.34
CA ALA A 530 -19.45 -15.62 -14.34
C ALA A 530 -20.30 -16.84 -14.69
N SER A 531 -20.55 -17.67 -13.69
CA SER A 531 -21.49 -18.80 -13.79
C SER A 531 -22.95 -18.33 -13.80
N SER A 532 -23.24 -17.20 -13.16
CA SER A 532 -24.56 -16.58 -13.18
C SER A 532 -24.48 -15.10 -12.83
N CYS A 533 -25.40 -14.33 -13.41
CA CYS A 533 -25.60 -12.91 -13.12
C CYS A 533 -27.10 -12.57 -13.13
N ASP A 534 -27.64 -12.16 -11.99
CA ASP A 534 -28.94 -11.50 -11.89
C ASP A 534 -28.74 -9.98 -12.00
N LEU A 535 -29.07 -9.42 -13.16
CA LEU A 535 -28.93 -7.99 -13.43
C LEU A 535 -29.84 -7.14 -12.53
N THR A 536 -30.93 -7.69 -12.04
CA THR A 536 -31.85 -6.97 -11.14
C THR A 536 -31.18 -6.71 -9.80
N GLU A 537 -30.60 -7.75 -9.20
CA GLU A 537 -29.86 -7.62 -7.94
C GLU A 537 -28.58 -6.80 -8.11
N LEU A 538 -27.86 -6.98 -9.22
CA LEU A 538 -26.65 -6.23 -9.51
C LEU A 538 -26.93 -4.74 -9.64
N LEU A 539 -27.91 -4.36 -10.47
CA LEU A 539 -28.27 -2.95 -10.68
C LEU A 539 -28.81 -2.30 -9.40
N ALA A 540 -29.57 -3.04 -8.59
CA ALA A 540 -30.02 -2.56 -7.29
C ALA A 540 -28.83 -2.25 -6.36
N ALA A 541 -27.89 -3.19 -6.24
CA ALA A 541 -26.68 -3.00 -5.43
C ALA A 541 -25.81 -1.84 -5.94
N VAL A 542 -25.68 -1.68 -7.26
CA VAL A 542 -24.92 -0.58 -7.87
C VAL A 542 -25.59 0.78 -7.64
N SER A 543 -26.93 0.83 -7.67
CA SER A 543 -27.67 2.08 -7.44
C SER A 543 -27.58 2.61 -6.00
N ASP A 544 -27.32 1.73 -5.04
CA ASP A 544 -27.15 2.08 -3.63
C ASP A 544 -25.71 2.54 -3.29
N MET A 545 -24.77 2.43 -4.23
CA MET A 545 -23.40 2.90 -4.04
C MET A 545 -23.32 4.43 -4.11
N PRO A 546 -22.48 5.09 -3.27
CA PRO A 546 -22.28 6.51 -3.33
C PRO A 546 -21.61 6.85 -4.66
N SER A 547 -22.23 7.76 -5.41
CA SER A 547 -21.61 8.33 -6.59
C SER A 547 -20.35 9.07 -6.16
N GLY A 548 -19.18 8.49 -6.44
CA GLY A 548 -17.89 9.14 -6.19
C GLY A 548 -17.87 10.51 -6.85
N SER A 549 -17.52 11.55 -6.08
CA SER A 549 -17.60 12.94 -6.52
C SER A 549 -16.46 13.39 -7.43
N ASP A 550 -15.65 12.45 -7.95
CA ASP A 550 -14.43 12.81 -8.67
C ASP A 550 -14.69 12.94 -10.17
N GLN A 551 -15.13 14.14 -10.56
CA GLN A 551 -15.06 14.58 -11.96
C GLN A 551 -13.59 14.86 -12.29
N SER A 552 -12.81 13.79 -12.52
CA SER A 552 -11.47 13.94 -13.08
C SER A 552 -11.58 14.56 -14.48
N ASN A 553 -10.74 15.56 -14.75
CA ASN A 553 -10.66 16.26 -16.03
C ASN A 553 -10.33 15.27 -17.16
N GLY A 554 -11.33 14.70 -17.86
CA GLY A 554 -11.29 14.18 -19.24
C GLY A 554 -10.16 13.23 -19.68
N ASN A 555 -9.26 12.82 -18.78
CA ASN A 555 -7.99 12.16 -19.09
C ASN A 555 -7.86 10.82 -18.36
N GLY A 556 -8.99 10.21 -17.98
CA GLY A 556 -9.04 8.88 -17.41
C GLY A 556 -8.60 7.81 -18.42
N PRO A 557 -8.07 6.67 -17.95
CA PRO A 557 -7.52 5.62 -18.81
C PRO A 557 -8.59 5.00 -19.70
N ASN A 558 -8.14 4.39 -20.80
CA ASN A 558 -8.97 3.48 -21.58
C ASN A 558 -8.99 2.12 -20.91
N VAL A 559 -10.16 1.48 -20.90
CA VAL A 559 -10.38 0.14 -20.37
C VAL A 559 -10.88 -0.76 -21.48
N ASP A 560 -10.11 -1.79 -21.83
CA ASP A 560 -10.56 -2.87 -22.69
C ASP A 560 -11.18 -3.95 -21.81
N TRP A 561 -12.41 -4.34 -22.11
CA TRP A 561 -13.14 -5.30 -21.28
C TRP A 561 -13.68 -6.48 -22.08
N SER A 562 -13.67 -7.65 -21.45
CA SER A 562 -14.33 -8.87 -21.91
C SER A 562 -15.14 -9.51 -20.79
N LEU A 563 -16.26 -10.12 -21.16
CA LEU A 563 -17.21 -10.72 -20.26
C LEU A 563 -17.72 -12.02 -20.84
N GLU A 564 -17.62 -13.11 -20.09
CA GLU A 564 -18.25 -14.39 -20.39
C GLU A 564 -19.18 -14.76 -19.24
N VAL A 565 -20.46 -15.00 -19.52
CA VAL A 565 -21.45 -15.39 -18.51
C VAL A 565 -22.25 -16.60 -18.99
N ASP A 566 -22.25 -17.67 -18.20
CA ASP A 566 -23.01 -18.89 -18.52
C ASP A 566 -24.52 -18.60 -18.57
N GLN A 567 -25.04 -17.81 -17.60
CA GLN A 567 -26.44 -17.42 -17.53
C GLN A 567 -26.63 -15.99 -17.00
N ILE A 568 -27.37 -15.18 -17.74
CA ILE A 568 -27.86 -13.86 -17.30
C ILE A 568 -29.36 -13.92 -17.12
N THR A 569 -29.86 -13.27 -16.07
CA THR A 569 -31.29 -13.07 -15.84
C THR A 569 -31.61 -11.60 -15.59
N TRP A 570 -32.72 -11.14 -16.14
CA TRP A 570 -33.26 -9.80 -15.90
C TRP A 570 -34.80 -9.84 -15.93
N GLY A 571 -35.43 -9.85 -14.76
CA GLY A 571 -36.86 -10.11 -14.65
C GLY A 571 -37.24 -11.48 -15.24
N LEU A 572 -38.00 -11.49 -16.33
CA LEU A 572 -38.38 -12.71 -17.05
C LEU A 572 -37.42 -13.08 -18.19
N LEU A 573 -36.50 -12.18 -18.56
CA LEU A 573 -35.51 -12.44 -19.59
C LEU A 573 -34.43 -13.35 -19.04
N SER A 574 -34.12 -14.42 -19.77
CA SER A 574 -32.94 -15.26 -19.52
C SER A 574 -32.13 -15.38 -20.80
N ALA A 575 -30.82 -15.15 -20.68
CA ALA A 575 -29.84 -15.40 -21.71
C ALA A 575 -28.80 -16.41 -21.21
N ARG A 576 -28.24 -17.22 -22.11
CA ARG A 576 -27.19 -18.20 -21.84
C ARG A 576 -26.02 -18.01 -22.78
N SER A 577 -24.85 -18.49 -22.36
CA SER A 577 -23.61 -18.42 -23.15
C SER A 577 -23.36 -16.99 -23.65
N VAL A 578 -23.45 -16.03 -22.75
CA VAL A 578 -23.30 -14.61 -23.07
C VAL A 578 -21.82 -14.29 -23.16
N GLY A 579 -21.34 -13.93 -24.35
CA GLY A 579 -20.01 -13.38 -24.55
C GLY A 579 -20.11 -11.93 -24.98
N ALA A 580 -19.39 -11.03 -24.30
CA ALA A 580 -19.35 -9.62 -24.67
C ALA A 580 -17.94 -9.05 -24.55
N GLN A 581 -17.61 -8.10 -25.41
CA GLN A 581 -16.34 -7.38 -25.34
C GLN A 581 -16.50 -5.95 -25.85
N GLY A 582 -15.68 -5.06 -25.34
CA GLY A 582 -15.76 -3.64 -25.67
C GLY A 582 -14.63 -2.83 -25.10
N THR A 583 -14.76 -1.52 -25.25
CA THR A 583 -13.84 -0.53 -24.67
C THR A 583 -14.64 0.52 -23.91
N PHE A 584 -14.03 1.12 -22.89
CA PHE A 584 -14.62 2.18 -22.10
C PHE A 584 -13.56 3.25 -21.79
N ASN A 585 -13.85 4.51 -22.10
CA ASN A 585 -13.00 5.63 -21.72
C ASN A 585 -13.51 6.23 -20.41
N VAL A 586 -12.73 6.08 -19.33
CA VAL A 586 -13.15 6.53 -17.99
C VAL A 586 -13.33 8.05 -17.93
N GLY A 587 -12.47 8.82 -18.61
CA GLY A 587 -12.51 10.29 -18.57
C GLY A 587 -13.69 10.91 -19.33
N ARG A 588 -14.09 10.32 -20.46
CA ARG A 588 -15.24 10.75 -21.27
C ARG A 588 -16.55 10.09 -20.86
N GLN A 589 -16.46 8.97 -20.14
CA GLN A 589 -17.60 8.12 -19.79
C GLN A 589 -18.37 7.67 -21.05
N GLU A 590 -17.59 7.36 -22.08
CA GLU A 590 -18.04 6.85 -23.37
C GLU A 590 -17.56 5.39 -23.50
N GLY A 591 -18.43 4.51 -23.96
CA GLY A 591 -18.11 3.11 -24.18
C GLY A 591 -18.54 2.60 -25.56
N VAL A 592 -17.81 1.61 -26.03
CA VAL A 592 -18.07 0.91 -27.29
C VAL A 592 -18.26 -0.57 -26.98
N LEU A 593 -19.41 -1.12 -27.36
CA LEU A 593 -19.67 -2.56 -27.36
C LEU A 593 -19.25 -3.09 -28.73
N ASN A 594 -18.07 -3.71 -28.79
CA ASN A 594 -17.53 -4.25 -30.05
C ASN A 594 -18.35 -5.44 -30.53
N SER A 595 -18.75 -6.31 -29.60
CA SER A 595 -19.62 -7.44 -29.88
C SER A 595 -20.24 -7.99 -28.59
N LEU A 596 -21.49 -8.39 -28.66
CA LEU A 596 -22.20 -9.22 -27.71
C LEU A 596 -22.86 -10.36 -28.48
N SER A 597 -22.64 -11.59 -28.04
CA SER A 597 -23.35 -12.77 -28.52
C SER A 597 -24.00 -13.49 -27.34
N ALA A 598 -25.24 -13.96 -27.53
CA ALA A 598 -25.97 -14.67 -26.50
C ALA A 598 -27.03 -15.61 -27.09
N GLN A 599 -27.38 -16.66 -26.34
CA GLN A 599 -28.57 -17.46 -26.60
C GLN A 599 -29.71 -16.97 -25.72
N ALA A 600 -30.76 -16.41 -26.31
CA ALA A 600 -31.97 -16.01 -25.59
C ALA A 600 -33.20 -16.25 -26.45
N PHE A 601 -34.35 -16.44 -25.82
CA PHE A 601 -35.62 -16.73 -26.50
C PHE A 601 -35.54 -17.94 -27.44
N ASP A 602 -34.75 -18.96 -27.10
CA ASP A 602 -34.45 -20.12 -27.98
C ASP A 602 -33.87 -19.77 -29.36
N GLY A 603 -33.21 -18.61 -29.47
CA GLY A 603 -32.49 -18.14 -30.64
C GLY A 603 -31.13 -17.53 -30.29
N LEU A 604 -30.49 -16.93 -31.28
CA LEU A 604 -29.21 -16.23 -31.14
C LEU A 604 -29.40 -14.72 -31.23
N ILE A 605 -28.68 -13.99 -30.38
CA ILE A 605 -28.63 -12.53 -30.35
C ILE A 605 -27.19 -12.12 -30.61
N ASP A 606 -26.98 -11.28 -31.63
CA ASP A 606 -25.70 -10.62 -31.92
C ASP A 606 -25.92 -9.11 -31.86
N LEU A 607 -25.22 -8.38 -30.99
CA LEU A 607 -25.33 -6.93 -30.84
C LEU A 607 -23.95 -6.27 -30.84
N GLY A 608 -23.89 -5.03 -31.32
CA GLY A 608 -22.80 -4.09 -31.12
C GLY A 608 -23.37 -2.71 -30.84
N GLY A 609 -22.56 -1.76 -30.42
CA GLY A 609 -23.09 -0.42 -30.18
C GLY A 609 -22.16 0.50 -29.41
N ILE A 610 -22.71 1.64 -29.02
CA ILE A 610 -22.02 2.66 -28.22
C ILE A 610 -22.95 3.16 -27.12
N TRP A 611 -22.36 3.61 -26.02
CA TRP A 611 -23.11 4.27 -24.96
C TRP A 611 -22.30 5.42 -24.35
N ASP A 612 -23.02 6.40 -23.85
CA ASP A 612 -22.50 7.51 -23.05
C ASP A 612 -23.52 7.87 -21.95
N GLN A 613 -23.29 8.96 -21.22
CA GLN A 613 -24.20 9.41 -20.17
C GLN A 613 -25.61 9.79 -20.67
N GLN A 614 -25.78 10.10 -21.96
CA GLN A 614 -27.02 10.60 -22.53
C GLN A 614 -27.78 9.53 -23.31
N THR A 615 -27.05 8.65 -24.00
CA THR A 615 -27.58 7.74 -24.99
C THR A 615 -26.96 6.35 -24.93
N LEU A 616 -27.77 5.35 -25.24
CA LEU A 616 -27.35 4.00 -25.59
C LEU A 616 -27.83 3.74 -27.01
N ALA A 617 -26.94 3.35 -27.91
CA ALA A 617 -27.27 3.03 -29.29
C ALA A 617 -26.71 1.64 -29.62
N LEU A 618 -27.60 0.69 -29.84
CA LEU A 618 -27.31 -0.70 -30.18
C LEU A 618 -27.75 -0.99 -31.61
N GLU A 619 -26.94 -1.74 -32.33
CA GLU A 619 -27.25 -2.28 -33.64
C GLU A 619 -26.96 -3.77 -33.63
N GLY A 620 -27.85 -4.56 -34.22
CA GLY A 620 -27.63 -5.99 -34.28
C GLY A 620 -28.83 -6.76 -34.77
N ARG A 621 -28.83 -8.06 -34.46
CA ARG A 621 -29.82 -9.01 -34.96
C ARG A 621 -30.19 -10.06 -33.93
N VAL A 622 -31.43 -10.51 -34.04
CA VAL A 622 -31.98 -11.71 -33.42
C VAL A 622 -32.20 -12.71 -34.54
N VAL A 623 -31.70 -13.93 -34.35
CA VAL A 623 -31.77 -15.01 -35.34
C VAL A 623 -32.49 -16.19 -34.73
N ASP A 624 -33.57 -16.61 -35.38
CA ASP A 624 -34.28 -17.85 -35.07
C ASP A 624 -34.74 -17.89 -33.60
N ALA A 625 -35.37 -16.83 -33.10
CA ALA A 625 -35.97 -16.80 -31.77
C ALA A 625 -37.38 -17.40 -31.80
N ASP A 626 -37.80 -18.09 -30.73
CA ASP A 626 -39.20 -18.47 -30.55
C ASP A 626 -40.05 -17.23 -30.24
N PHE A 627 -41.15 -17.05 -31.00
CA PHE A 627 -41.97 -15.86 -30.90
C PHE A 627 -42.67 -15.73 -29.53
N SER A 628 -43.14 -16.85 -28.97
CA SER A 628 -43.79 -16.85 -27.67
C SER A 628 -42.78 -16.50 -26.57
N SER A 629 -41.62 -17.16 -26.56
CA SER A 629 -40.53 -16.88 -25.61
C SER A 629 -40.05 -15.44 -25.71
N PHE A 630 -39.96 -14.88 -26.92
CA PHE A 630 -39.61 -13.47 -27.14
C PHE A 630 -40.61 -12.52 -26.50
N LEU A 631 -41.92 -12.72 -26.71
CA LEU A 631 -42.94 -11.89 -26.06
C LEU A 631 -42.92 -12.07 -24.55
N GLU A 632 -42.70 -13.27 -24.03
CA GLU A 632 -42.66 -13.51 -22.59
C GLU A 632 -41.49 -12.77 -21.93
N GLY A 633 -40.27 -12.98 -22.43
CA GLY A 633 -39.08 -12.38 -21.82
C GLY A 633 -38.96 -10.86 -22.04
N THR A 634 -39.65 -10.30 -23.04
CA THR A 634 -39.75 -8.84 -23.24
C THR A 634 -40.98 -8.22 -22.55
N GLN A 635 -41.72 -9.00 -21.76
CA GLN A 635 -42.97 -8.57 -21.11
C GLN A 635 -43.98 -7.96 -22.11
N GLY A 636 -44.09 -8.62 -23.26
CA GLY A 636 -44.96 -8.23 -24.35
C GLY A 636 -44.56 -6.90 -24.98
N LEU A 637 -43.30 -6.46 -24.89
CA LEU A 637 -42.84 -5.13 -25.35
C LEU A 637 -43.63 -3.96 -24.74
N GLY A 638 -44.17 -4.15 -23.53
CA GLY A 638 -45.01 -3.17 -22.85
C GLY A 638 -46.48 -3.12 -23.32
N GLN A 639 -46.91 -4.02 -24.21
CA GLN A 639 -48.32 -4.22 -24.54
C GLN A 639 -48.91 -5.44 -23.82
N SER A 640 -50.23 -5.45 -23.62
CA SER A 640 -50.98 -6.49 -22.89
C SER A 640 -52.05 -7.19 -23.74
N THR A 641 -52.10 -6.92 -25.04
CA THR A 641 -53.12 -7.40 -25.97
C THR A 641 -52.71 -8.71 -26.63
N LEU A 642 -51.53 -8.76 -27.25
CA LEU A 642 -50.89 -9.92 -27.82
C LEU A 642 -50.05 -10.63 -26.74
N LEU A 643 -50.62 -11.69 -26.15
CA LEU A 643 -49.97 -12.47 -25.11
C LEU A 643 -49.07 -13.54 -25.74
N PRO A 644 -48.05 -14.05 -25.01
CA PRO A 644 -47.23 -15.18 -25.45
C PRO A 644 -48.09 -16.40 -25.85
N SER A 645 -49.19 -16.65 -25.14
CA SER A 645 -50.14 -17.73 -25.45
C SER A 645 -50.87 -17.57 -26.79
N HIS A 646 -50.93 -16.35 -27.34
CA HIS A 646 -51.59 -16.06 -28.61
C HIS A 646 -50.69 -16.34 -29.81
N VAL A 647 -49.39 -16.51 -29.65
CA VAL A 647 -48.46 -16.59 -30.79
C VAL A 647 -47.65 -17.87 -30.80
N ARG A 648 -47.29 -18.32 -32.00
CA ARG A 648 -46.26 -19.33 -32.26
C ARG A 648 -45.47 -18.95 -33.50
N GLY A 649 -44.28 -19.51 -33.63
CA GLY A 649 -43.42 -19.35 -34.81
C GLY A 649 -42.00 -18.94 -34.46
N ARG A 650 -41.19 -18.73 -35.48
CA ARG A 650 -39.79 -18.30 -35.37
C ARG A 650 -39.64 -16.87 -35.87
N VAL A 651 -38.83 -16.07 -35.16
CA VAL A 651 -38.64 -14.64 -35.40
C VAL A 651 -37.17 -14.34 -35.68
N TRP A 652 -36.95 -13.54 -36.70
CA TRP A 652 -35.69 -12.86 -36.97
C TRP A 652 -35.96 -11.37 -36.91
N ALA A 653 -35.01 -10.63 -36.34
CA ALA A 653 -35.08 -9.18 -36.35
C ALA A 653 -33.69 -8.61 -36.57
N ASP A 654 -33.56 -7.51 -37.28
CA ASP A 654 -32.31 -6.78 -37.45
C ASP A 654 -32.57 -5.27 -37.49
N GLY A 655 -31.65 -4.49 -36.96
CA GLY A 655 -31.74 -3.04 -36.99
C GLY A 655 -31.16 -2.36 -35.76
N MET A 656 -31.68 -1.16 -35.48
CA MET A 656 -31.13 -0.26 -34.47
C MET A 656 -32.11 -0.07 -33.30
N LEU A 657 -31.58 -0.08 -32.08
CA LEU A 657 -32.26 0.26 -30.85
C LEU A 657 -31.50 1.39 -30.15
N LYS A 658 -32.16 2.52 -29.90
CA LYS A 658 -31.59 3.67 -29.22
C LYS A 658 -32.41 4.05 -27.99
N HIS A 659 -31.74 4.32 -26.88
CA HIS A 659 -32.33 4.83 -25.65
C HIS A 659 -31.71 6.18 -25.27
N HIS A 660 -32.52 7.09 -24.74
CA HIS A 660 -32.09 8.39 -24.21
C HIS A 660 -32.40 8.46 -22.70
N PHE A 661 -31.37 8.40 -21.86
CA PHE A 661 -31.52 8.27 -20.40
C PHE A 661 -32.22 9.48 -19.74
N GLN A 662 -32.14 10.67 -20.35
CA GLN A 662 -32.68 11.92 -19.79
C GLN A 662 -34.10 12.26 -20.27
N LYS A 663 -34.69 11.46 -21.17
CA LYS A 663 -36.05 11.69 -21.67
C LYS A 663 -37.07 10.93 -20.82
N ALA A 664 -38.32 11.40 -20.82
CA ALA A 664 -39.44 10.65 -20.26
C ALA A 664 -39.55 9.26 -20.92
N VAL A 665 -39.98 8.25 -20.16
CA VAL A 665 -40.00 6.82 -20.58
C VAL A 665 -40.66 6.61 -21.95
N ASN A 666 -41.75 7.33 -22.24
CA ASN A 666 -42.48 7.25 -23.50
C ASN A 666 -41.77 7.90 -24.71
N LEU A 667 -40.68 8.64 -24.49
CA LEU A 667 -39.87 9.31 -25.52
C LEU A 667 -38.41 8.85 -25.51
N ALA A 668 -38.03 7.99 -24.57
CA ALA A 668 -36.65 7.57 -24.36
C ALA A 668 -36.19 6.60 -25.46
N TRP A 669 -37.07 5.71 -25.91
CA TRP A 669 -36.77 4.69 -26.91
C TRP A 669 -37.02 5.15 -28.35
N GLU A 670 -36.08 4.84 -29.22
CA GLU A 670 -36.18 4.94 -30.67
C GLU A 670 -35.70 3.64 -31.30
N THR A 671 -36.38 3.16 -32.34
CA THR A 671 -35.97 1.93 -33.03
C THR A 671 -36.39 1.94 -34.49
N ASP A 672 -35.65 1.18 -35.32
CA ASP A 672 -35.97 0.89 -36.71
C ASP A 672 -35.51 -0.55 -36.96
N LEU A 673 -36.48 -1.45 -37.09
CA LEU A 673 -36.27 -2.90 -37.12
C LEU A 673 -36.90 -3.49 -38.38
N GLY A 674 -36.12 -4.27 -39.12
CA GLY A 674 -36.64 -5.30 -40.00
C GLY A 674 -37.01 -6.52 -39.17
N VAL A 675 -38.20 -7.06 -39.36
CA VAL A 675 -38.69 -8.24 -38.65
C VAL A 675 -39.17 -9.25 -39.68
N ARG A 676 -38.72 -10.49 -39.54
CA ARG A 676 -39.21 -11.64 -40.31
C ARG A 676 -39.79 -12.68 -39.37
N ILE A 677 -40.98 -13.18 -39.66
CA ILE A 677 -41.64 -14.24 -38.91
C ILE A 677 -41.87 -15.42 -39.86
N GLU A 678 -41.42 -16.61 -39.48
CA GLU A 678 -41.68 -17.85 -40.20
C GLU A 678 -42.47 -18.81 -39.30
N GLU A 679 -43.24 -19.69 -39.94
CA GLU A 679 -44.12 -20.65 -39.25
C GLU A 679 -45.04 -19.98 -38.21
N GLY A 680 -45.42 -18.72 -38.47
CA GLY A 680 -46.21 -17.90 -37.57
C GLY A 680 -47.63 -18.45 -37.41
N GLU A 681 -48.10 -18.62 -36.17
CA GLU A 681 -49.51 -18.87 -35.86
C GLU A 681 -50.04 -17.86 -34.85
N LEU A 682 -51.28 -17.42 -35.05
CA LEU A 682 -52.03 -16.61 -34.10
C LEU A 682 -53.23 -17.40 -33.59
N LEU A 683 -53.35 -17.52 -32.26
CA LEU A 683 -54.27 -18.41 -31.56
C LEU A 683 -55.20 -17.61 -30.65
N ASP A 684 -56.51 -17.83 -30.82
CA ASP A 684 -57.60 -17.30 -29.99
C ASP A 684 -57.53 -15.80 -29.68
N PHE A 685 -56.93 -15.02 -30.59
CA PHE A 685 -56.70 -13.59 -30.39
C PHE A 685 -58.00 -12.78 -30.47
N GLU A 686 -58.35 -12.14 -29.36
CA GLU A 686 -59.68 -11.53 -29.15
C GLU A 686 -59.95 -10.37 -30.10
N LEU A 687 -58.94 -9.58 -30.48
CA LEU A 687 -59.12 -8.48 -31.42
C LEU A 687 -59.57 -8.95 -32.81
N LEU A 688 -59.09 -10.12 -33.27
CA LEU A 688 -59.56 -10.69 -34.54
C LEU A 688 -61.01 -11.16 -34.45
N GLN A 689 -61.46 -11.57 -33.27
CA GLN A 689 -62.85 -11.97 -33.05
C GLN A 689 -63.81 -10.77 -33.05
N ARG A 690 -63.33 -9.55 -32.75
CA ARG A 690 -64.14 -8.32 -32.85
C ARG A 690 -64.49 -7.94 -34.29
N ILE A 691 -63.70 -8.37 -35.28
CA ILE A 691 -63.95 -8.08 -36.71
C ILE A 691 -65.28 -8.71 -37.19
N PRO A 692 -65.51 -10.04 -37.09
CA PRO A 692 -66.78 -10.66 -37.47
C PRO A 692 -67.95 -10.18 -36.59
N GLU A 693 -67.72 -9.87 -35.30
CA GLU A 693 -68.74 -9.28 -34.42
C GLU A 693 -69.22 -7.91 -34.94
N THR A 694 -68.29 -7.03 -35.28
CA THR A 694 -68.60 -5.69 -35.85
C THR A 694 -69.33 -5.80 -37.19
N LEU A 695 -68.89 -6.72 -38.06
CA LEU A 695 -69.55 -7.00 -39.35
C LEU A 695 -70.99 -7.55 -39.17
N LYS A 696 -71.27 -8.23 -38.05
CA LYS A 696 -72.59 -8.76 -37.69
C LYS A 696 -73.53 -7.68 -37.15
N GLU A 697 -73.01 -6.74 -36.37
CA GLU A 697 -73.76 -5.63 -35.75
C GLU A 697 -74.10 -4.51 -36.74
N GLU A 698 -73.17 -4.17 -37.64
CA GLU A 698 -73.41 -3.16 -38.67
C GLU A 698 -74.19 -3.72 -39.85
N GLY A 699 -75.51 -3.55 -39.84
CA GLY A 699 -76.44 -4.09 -40.85
C GLY A 699 -76.17 -3.73 -42.33
N LYS A 700 -75.21 -2.85 -42.62
CA LYS A 700 -74.75 -2.52 -43.99
C LYS A 700 -73.86 -3.60 -44.61
N TYR A 701 -73.20 -4.44 -43.80
CA TYR A 701 -72.16 -5.37 -44.25
C TYR A 701 -72.54 -6.85 -44.14
N ARG A 702 -73.77 -7.12 -43.65
CA ARG A 702 -74.37 -8.45 -43.49
C ARG A 702 -74.48 -9.31 -44.75
N PHE A 703 -74.21 -8.75 -45.93
CA PHE A 703 -74.33 -9.40 -47.24
C PHE A 703 -72.98 -9.90 -47.80
N ILE A 704 -71.86 -9.64 -47.11
CA ILE A 704 -70.51 -9.84 -47.67
C ILE A 704 -69.75 -10.99 -46.99
N SER A 705 -70.16 -11.42 -45.79
CA SER A 705 -69.45 -12.46 -45.03
C SER A 705 -70.35 -13.38 -44.21
N ASP A 706 -70.02 -14.68 -44.17
CA ASP A 706 -70.50 -15.57 -43.12
C ASP A 706 -69.68 -15.28 -41.84
N ALA A 707 -70.26 -14.47 -40.97
CA ALA A 707 -69.60 -14.05 -39.73
C ALA A 707 -69.29 -15.23 -38.78
N GLU A 708 -70.04 -16.33 -38.86
CA GLU A 708 -69.78 -17.52 -38.04
C GLU A 708 -68.64 -18.36 -38.60
N ASP A 709 -68.56 -18.52 -39.93
CA ASP A 709 -67.41 -19.16 -40.60
C ASP A 709 -66.12 -18.35 -40.43
N LEU A 710 -66.20 -17.04 -40.65
CA LEU A 710 -65.06 -16.12 -40.48
C LEU A 710 -64.55 -16.12 -39.04
N SER A 711 -65.44 -16.08 -38.04
CA SER A 711 -65.04 -16.21 -36.63
C SER A 711 -64.31 -17.53 -36.36
N LYS A 712 -64.77 -18.67 -36.91
CA LYS A 712 -64.09 -19.96 -36.77
C LYS A 712 -62.69 -19.96 -37.41
N ARG A 713 -62.55 -19.44 -38.63
CA ARG A 713 -61.26 -19.33 -39.34
C ARG A 713 -60.28 -18.42 -38.59
N LEU A 714 -60.76 -17.34 -37.98
CA LEU A 714 -59.94 -16.39 -37.23
C LEU A 714 -59.56 -16.85 -35.81
N LYS A 715 -60.02 -18.02 -35.33
CA LYS A 715 -59.56 -18.59 -34.05
C LYS A 715 -58.14 -19.12 -34.10
N ARG A 716 -57.70 -19.60 -35.26
CA ARG A 716 -56.32 -20.05 -35.47
C ARG A 716 -55.91 -19.69 -36.88
N VAL A 717 -54.97 -18.76 -36.99
CA VAL A 717 -54.49 -18.24 -38.27
C VAL A 717 -53.04 -18.64 -38.44
N ARG A 718 -52.69 -19.27 -39.55
CA ARG A 718 -51.30 -19.61 -39.90
C ARG A 718 -50.81 -18.72 -41.03
N PHE A 719 -49.71 -18.03 -40.79
CA PHE A 719 -49.11 -17.09 -41.73
C PHE A 719 -48.10 -17.78 -42.64
N LYS A 720 -47.99 -17.32 -43.88
CA LYS A 720 -46.77 -17.53 -44.68
C LYS A 720 -45.63 -16.68 -44.08
N PRO A 721 -44.36 -16.90 -44.49
CA PRO A 721 -43.26 -16.03 -44.09
C PRO A 721 -43.63 -14.55 -44.26
N LEU A 722 -43.56 -13.81 -43.16
CA LEU A 722 -43.98 -12.42 -43.04
C LEU A 722 -42.75 -11.56 -42.83
N GLU A 723 -42.55 -10.56 -43.68
CA GLU A 723 -41.53 -9.53 -43.50
C GLU A 723 -42.21 -8.19 -43.23
N ALA A 724 -41.82 -7.52 -42.16
CA ALA A 724 -42.38 -6.25 -41.72
C ALA A 724 -41.25 -5.31 -41.30
N ARG A 725 -41.46 -4.00 -41.51
CA ARG A 725 -40.59 -2.98 -40.95
C ARG A 725 -41.33 -2.20 -39.89
N VAL A 726 -40.73 -2.13 -38.71
CA VAL A 726 -41.30 -1.51 -37.53
C VAL A 726 -40.38 -0.39 -37.07
N SER A 727 -40.94 0.79 -36.84
CA SER A 727 -40.17 1.91 -36.29
C SER A 727 -40.85 2.54 -35.09
N LEU A 728 -40.05 2.96 -34.11
CA LEU A 728 -40.50 3.76 -32.97
C LEU A 728 -39.71 5.06 -33.01
N LYS A 729 -40.38 6.18 -33.27
CA LYS A 729 -39.75 7.50 -33.28
C LYS A 729 -40.61 8.48 -32.50
N ARG A 730 -40.01 9.13 -31.49
CA ARG A 730 -40.69 10.15 -30.66
C ARG A 730 -42.00 9.64 -30.04
N GLY A 731 -41.99 8.40 -29.52
CA GLY A 731 -43.17 7.78 -28.89
C GLY A 731 -44.28 7.35 -29.86
N VAL A 732 -44.03 7.38 -31.18
CA VAL A 732 -44.94 6.87 -32.21
C VAL A 732 -44.36 5.59 -32.80
N PHE A 733 -45.04 4.48 -32.56
CA PHE A 733 -44.79 3.21 -33.21
C PHE A 733 -45.48 3.22 -34.58
N THR A 734 -44.74 2.93 -35.64
CA THR A 734 -45.23 2.88 -37.02
C THR A 734 -44.95 1.50 -37.59
N LEU A 735 -45.97 0.88 -38.18
CA LEU A 735 -45.85 -0.33 -38.98
C LEU A 735 -45.99 0.07 -40.45
N ASP A 736 -44.92 -0.15 -41.22
CA ASP A 736 -44.93 0.11 -42.65
C ASP A 736 -45.96 -0.81 -43.35
N PRO A 737 -46.53 -0.39 -44.50
CA PRO A 737 -47.50 -1.20 -45.23
C PRO A 737 -46.99 -2.61 -45.49
N THR A 738 -47.64 -3.59 -44.86
CA THR A 738 -47.22 -4.98 -44.84
C THR A 738 -48.38 -5.87 -45.27
N GLU A 739 -48.14 -6.79 -46.21
CA GLU A 739 -49.14 -7.78 -46.64
C GLU A 739 -48.92 -9.09 -45.88
N VAL A 740 -49.89 -9.45 -45.05
CA VAL A 740 -49.90 -10.67 -44.25
C VAL A 740 -50.72 -11.73 -44.98
N MET A 741 -50.04 -12.71 -45.57
CA MET A 741 -50.71 -13.84 -46.23
C MET A 741 -50.98 -14.97 -45.24
N SER A 742 -52.18 -15.54 -45.22
CA SER A 742 -52.52 -16.61 -44.25
C SER A 742 -53.47 -17.67 -44.81
N ASP A 743 -53.69 -18.76 -44.05
CA ASP A 743 -54.71 -19.77 -44.37
C ASP A 743 -56.14 -19.31 -44.05
N ALA A 744 -56.29 -18.25 -43.24
CA ALA A 744 -57.57 -17.67 -42.89
C ALA A 744 -57.98 -16.54 -43.83
N MET A 745 -57.13 -15.54 -44.08
CA MET A 745 -57.42 -14.38 -44.94
C MET A 745 -56.13 -13.61 -45.24
N ASP A 746 -55.99 -13.07 -46.45
CA ASP A 746 -54.88 -12.17 -46.76
C ASP A 746 -55.23 -10.75 -46.30
N VAL A 747 -54.35 -10.14 -45.49
CA VAL A 747 -54.58 -8.86 -44.81
C VAL A 747 -53.43 -7.89 -45.09
N GLY A 748 -53.72 -6.77 -45.73
CA GLY A 748 -52.84 -5.60 -45.70
C GLY A 748 -52.99 -4.87 -44.37
N ILE A 749 -51.88 -4.54 -43.71
CA ILE A 749 -51.86 -3.75 -42.48
C ILE A 749 -50.85 -2.61 -42.61
N ALA A 750 -51.28 -1.41 -42.25
CA ALA A 750 -50.42 -0.24 -42.13
C ALA A 750 -50.98 0.66 -41.03
N GLY A 751 -50.12 1.38 -40.31
CA GLY A 751 -50.63 2.33 -39.33
C GLY A 751 -49.63 2.73 -38.27
N TRP A 752 -50.11 3.49 -37.31
CA TRP A 752 -49.31 3.96 -36.21
C TRP A 752 -50.09 3.95 -34.89
N GLN A 753 -49.35 3.85 -33.79
CA GLN A 753 -49.88 4.00 -32.45
C GLN A 753 -48.93 4.84 -31.59
N ARG A 754 -49.49 5.60 -30.65
CA ARG A 754 -48.69 6.35 -29.66
C ARG A 754 -48.57 5.55 -28.37
N LEU A 755 -47.37 5.57 -27.78
CA LEU A 755 -47.16 5.00 -26.45
C LEU A 755 -47.99 5.70 -25.36
N SER A 756 -48.39 6.96 -25.58
CA SER A 756 -49.32 7.71 -24.71
C SER A 756 -50.79 7.31 -24.88
N GLY A 757 -51.10 6.33 -25.75
CA GLY A 757 -52.45 5.99 -26.16
C GLY A 757 -52.89 6.69 -27.45
N GLY A 758 -53.82 6.05 -28.15
CA GLY A 758 -54.27 6.45 -29.49
C GLY A 758 -53.60 5.62 -30.58
N MET A 759 -54.41 5.01 -31.45
CA MET A 759 -53.96 4.23 -32.60
C MET A 759 -54.74 4.64 -33.86
N ASP A 760 -54.13 4.45 -35.02
CA ASP A 760 -54.74 4.61 -36.34
C ASP A 760 -54.12 3.57 -37.28
N TYR A 761 -54.85 2.47 -37.45
CA TYR A 761 -54.48 1.38 -38.34
C TYR A 761 -55.48 1.25 -39.48
N THR A 762 -54.97 1.03 -40.67
CA THR A 762 -55.75 0.61 -41.83
C THR A 762 -55.50 -0.87 -42.05
N LEU A 763 -56.56 -1.68 -41.95
CA LEU A 763 -56.57 -3.05 -42.43
C LEU A 763 -57.25 -3.10 -43.79
N ASP A 764 -56.71 -3.87 -44.72
CA ASP A 764 -57.34 -4.08 -46.01
C ASP A 764 -57.39 -5.55 -46.43
N PHE A 765 -58.57 -5.98 -46.87
CA PHE A 765 -58.89 -7.37 -47.15
C PHE A 765 -59.40 -7.53 -48.58
N ALA A 766 -59.12 -8.65 -49.22
CA ALA A 766 -59.78 -9.00 -50.48
C ALA A 766 -61.25 -9.40 -50.22
N LEU A 767 -62.22 -8.83 -50.95
CA LEU A 767 -63.65 -9.18 -50.75
C LEU A 767 -63.98 -10.65 -51.02
N ARG A 768 -63.12 -11.39 -51.75
CA ARG A 768 -63.26 -12.83 -51.97
C ARG A 768 -63.07 -13.61 -50.66
N ASP A 769 -62.11 -13.20 -49.85
CA ASP A 769 -61.69 -13.93 -48.65
C ASP A 769 -62.70 -13.79 -47.50
N LEU A 770 -63.58 -12.79 -47.60
CA LEU A 770 -64.72 -12.58 -46.69
C LEU A 770 -65.91 -13.52 -46.98
N LYS A 771 -65.97 -14.18 -48.14
CA LYS A 771 -67.07 -15.11 -48.51
C LYS A 771 -66.72 -16.56 -48.17
N SER A 772 -67.73 -17.33 -47.77
CA SER A 772 -67.63 -18.78 -47.51
C SER A 772 -67.47 -19.56 -48.82
N ASP A 773 -66.62 -20.59 -48.83
CA ASP A 773 -66.34 -21.44 -50.01
C ASP A 773 -67.49 -22.37 -50.43
N GLU A 774 -68.64 -22.33 -49.76
CA GLU A 774 -69.84 -23.08 -50.19
C GLU A 774 -70.62 -22.35 -51.29
N GLU A 775 -70.08 -22.32 -52.52
CA GLU A 775 -70.91 -22.23 -53.72
C GLU A 775 -70.34 -23.13 -54.84
N GLU A 776 -71.17 -24.08 -55.25
CA GLU A 776 -70.95 -25.16 -56.21
C GLU A 776 -70.86 -24.64 -57.67
N PHE A 777 -69.90 -23.76 -58.01
CA PHE A 777 -69.60 -23.38 -59.39
C PHE A 777 -68.14 -22.95 -59.59
N GLY A 778 -67.32 -23.84 -60.15
CA GLY A 778 -66.15 -23.58 -61.01
C GLY A 778 -65.04 -22.62 -60.53
N THR A 779 -63.77 -23.03 -60.67
CA THR A 779 -62.60 -22.14 -60.53
C THR A 779 -62.69 -20.98 -61.53
N THR A 780 -63.08 -19.79 -61.07
CA THR A 780 -62.97 -18.57 -61.89
C THR A 780 -61.53 -18.08 -61.80
N ALA A 781 -60.85 -18.01 -62.94
CA ALA A 781 -59.53 -17.39 -63.05
C ALA A 781 -59.66 -15.90 -62.70
N ASP A 782 -58.83 -15.49 -61.74
CA ASP A 782 -58.74 -14.16 -61.16
C ASP A 782 -58.27 -13.13 -62.21
N ASP A 783 -59.03 -12.05 -62.40
CA ASP A 783 -58.68 -10.94 -63.31
C ASP A 783 -57.75 -9.90 -62.66
N GLY A 784 -57.32 -10.13 -61.41
CA GLY A 784 -56.35 -9.31 -60.70
C GLY A 784 -56.88 -7.92 -60.33
N LEU A 785 -58.21 -7.73 -60.33
CA LEU A 785 -58.90 -6.46 -60.05
C LEU A 785 -59.93 -6.60 -58.91
N GLY A 786 -59.58 -7.38 -57.89
CA GLY A 786 -60.43 -7.58 -56.72
C GLY A 786 -60.74 -6.27 -55.99
N HIS A 787 -62.03 -6.01 -55.70
CA HIS A 787 -62.41 -4.97 -54.76
C HIS A 787 -61.79 -5.29 -53.38
N ARG A 788 -60.91 -4.41 -52.87
CA ARG A 788 -60.37 -4.48 -51.51
C ARG A 788 -61.24 -3.66 -50.55
N PHE A 789 -61.55 -4.21 -49.38
CA PHE A 789 -62.28 -3.55 -48.31
C PHE A 789 -61.29 -2.95 -47.31
N PHE A 790 -61.42 -1.67 -46.98
CA PHE A 790 -60.50 -0.96 -46.08
C PHE A 790 -61.21 -0.61 -44.77
N LEU A 791 -60.74 -1.19 -43.68
CA LEU A 791 -61.21 -0.98 -42.32
C LEU A 791 -60.21 -0.08 -41.57
N ALA A 792 -60.66 1.08 -41.13
CA ALA A 792 -59.92 1.91 -40.19
C ALA A 792 -60.17 1.42 -38.76
N ILE A 793 -59.11 1.35 -37.97
CA ILE A 793 -59.14 1.04 -36.53
C ILE A 793 -58.50 2.22 -35.80
N GLY A 794 -59.35 3.04 -35.19
CA GLY A 794 -58.98 4.16 -34.34
C GLY A 794 -59.14 3.84 -32.85
N GLY A 795 -59.10 4.87 -32.01
CA GLY A 795 -59.35 4.74 -30.57
C GLY A 795 -58.12 4.29 -29.78
N THR A 796 -58.32 3.45 -28.77
CA THR A 796 -57.24 2.87 -27.95
C THR A 796 -57.26 1.34 -28.03
N LEU A 797 -56.18 0.68 -27.59
CA LEU A 797 -56.11 -0.79 -27.56
C LEU A 797 -57.24 -1.42 -26.70
N GLU A 798 -57.67 -0.73 -25.63
CA GLU A 798 -58.75 -1.20 -24.75
C GLU A 798 -60.15 -0.92 -25.34
N ALA A 799 -60.30 0.23 -26.03
CA ALA A 799 -61.53 0.67 -26.66
C ALA A 799 -61.29 1.04 -28.14
N PRO A 800 -61.10 0.04 -29.03
CA PRO A 800 -60.88 0.27 -30.45
C PRO A 800 -62.17 0.73 -31.13
N GLU A 801 -62.06 1.73 -31.98
CA GLU A 801 -63.15 2.26 -32.80
C GLU A 801 -62.97 1.79 -34.25
N PHE A 802 -63.96 1.06 -34.76
CA PHE A 802 -63.92 0.54 -36.12
C PHE A 802 -64.68 1.48 -37.07
N GLY A 803 -64.11 1.72 -38.26
CA GLY A 803 -64.71 2.56 -39.28
C GLY A 803 -64.28 2.18 -40.69
N TYR A 804 -64.88 2.78 -41.72
CA TYR A 804 -64.50 2.52 -43.11
C TYR A 804 -63.51 3.57 -43.62
N ASP A 805 -62.32 3.15 -44.06
CA ASP A 805 -61.28 4.05 -44.55
C ASP A 805 -61.53 4.47 -46.01
N ARG A 806 -62.25 5.58 -46.19
CA ARG A 806 -62.51 6.15 -47.53
C ARG A 806 -61.26 6.73 -48.19
N ALA A 807 -60.27 7.15 -47.40
CA ALA A 807 -59.05 7.78 -47.92
C ALA A 807 -58.12 6.73 -48.50
N ALA A 808 -57.83 5.65 -47.76
CA ALA A 808 -57.04 4.52 -48.23
C ALA A 808 -57.67 3.87 -49.48
N HIS A 809 -58.99 3.65 -49.46
CA HIS A 809 -59.71 3.12 -50.63
C HIS A 809 -59.60 4.02 -51.88
N LYS A 810 -59.55 5.35 -51.70
CA LYS A 810 -59.35 6.30 -52.82
C LYS A 810 -57.91 6.27 -53.35
N THR A 811 -56.93 6.20 -52.45
CA THR A 811 -55.50 6.10 -52.78
C THR A 811 -55.18 4.79 -53.50
N HIS A 812 -55.72 3.66 -53.03
CA HIS A 812 -55.57 2.36 -53.68
C HIS A 812 -56.11 2.38 -55.12
N ARG A 813 -57.33 2.91 -55.33
CA ARG A 813 -57.90 3.04 -56.69
C ARG A 813 -57.08 3.94 -57.61
N GLN A 814 -56.39 4.96 -57.08
CA GLN A 814 -55.51 5.81 -57.87
C GLN A 814 -54.20 5.07 -58.22
N GLY A 815 -53.63 4.32 -57.29
CA GLY A 815 -52.47 3.45 -57.49
C GLY A 815 -52.73 2.35 -58.52
N GLU A 816 -53.83 1.61 -58.38
CA GLU A 816 -54.23 0.57 -59.32
C GLU A 816 -54.45 1.11 -60.73
N ARG A 817 -55.07 2.29 -60.87
CA ARG A 817 -55.20 2.95 -62.17
C ARG A 817 -53.84 3.29 -62.78
N ARG A 818 -52.86 3.70 -61.97
CA ARG A 818 -51.50 4.01 -62.41
C ARG A 818 -50.72 2.76 -62.83
N SER A 819 -50.81 1.68 -62.05
CA SER A 819 -50.18 0.39 -62.34
C SER A 819 -50.87 -0.34 -63.50
N ALA A 820 -52.19 -0.25 -63.62
CA ALA A 820 -52.94 -0.75 -64.77
C ALA A 820 -52.62 0.05 -66.05
N LEU A 821 -52.48 1.38 -65.97
CA LEU A 821 -52.00 2.21 -67.07
C LEU A 821 -50.54 1.88 -67.45
N GLY A 822 -49.69 1.55 -66.48
CA GLY A 822 -48.32 1.06 -66.70
C GLY A 822 -48.30 -0.29 -67.42
N ARG A 823 -49.11 -1.26 -66.96
CA ARG A 823 -49.29 -2.57 -67.60
C ARG A 823 -49.89 -2.47 -69.01
N LEU A 824 -50.88 -1.59 -69.21
CA LEU A 824 -51.44 -1.25 -70.53
C LEU A 824 -50.41 -0.57 -71.44
N ARG A 825 -49.56 0.31 -70.89
CA ARG A 825 -48.48 0.95 -71.64
C ARG A 825 -47.41 -0.08 -72.07
N GLY A 826 -47.06 -1.03 -71.21
CA GLY A 826 -46.18 -2.16 -71.55
C GLY A 826 -46.78 -3.09 -72.61
N LEU A 827 -48.08 -3.40 -72.52
CA LEU A 827 -48.79 -4.24 -73.50
C LEU A 827 -49.00 -3.58 -74.87
N ILE A 828 -49.10 -2.25 -74.92
CA ILE A 828 -49.26 -1.49 -76.19
C ILE A 828 -47.91 -1.25 -76.89
N LEU A 829 -46.79 -1.28 -76.16
CA LEU A 829 -45.45 -1.02 -76.70
C LEU A 829 -44.70 -2.28 -77.17
N GLY A 830 -45.25 -3.48 -76.97
CA GLY A 830 -44.77 -4.71 -77.59
C GLY A 830 -43.30 -5.00 -77.32
N GLU A 831 -42.96 -5.32 -76.07
CA GLU A 831 -41.70 -5.98 -75.73
C GLU A 831 -42.01 -7.44 -75.36
N ASP A 832 -41.39 -8.36 -76.09
CA ASP A 832 -41.57 -9.81 -75.97
C ASP A 832 -41.11 -10.34 -74.61
N MET A 833 -41.89 -11.28 -74.07
CA MET A 833 -41.60 -12.03 -72.86
C MET A 833 -40.63 -13.18 -73.17
N GLU A 834 -39.43 -13.16 -72.59
CA GLU A 834 -38.64 -14.36 -72.33
C GLU A 834 -38.30 -14.48 -70.84
N GLN A 835 -38.34 -15.72 -70.38
CA GLN A 835 -38.28 -16.19 -69.00
C GLN A 835 -36.99 -15.76 -68.28
N ASN A 836 -37.10 -15.28 -67.03
CA ASN A 836 -36.18 -15.64 -65.94
C ASN A 836 -36.75 -15.24 -64.57
N ALA A 837 -36.51 -16.11 -63.58
CA ALA A 837 -36.87 -15.95 -62.17
C ALA A 837 -36.23 -14.68 -61.56
N PRO A 838 -36.80 -14.09 -60.49
CA PRO A 838 -36.22 -12.91 -59.88
C PRO A 838 -35.01 -13.29 -59.02
N GLU A 839 -33.82 -12.96 -59.50
CA GLU A 839 -32.67 -12.66 -58.65
C GLU A 839 -32.77 -11.19 -58.20
N THR A 840 -32.69 -11.01 -56.89
CA THR A 840 -32.54 -9.74 -56.18
C THR A 840 -31.19 -9.09 -56.52
N GLN A 841 -31.16 -7.91 -57.14
CA GLN A 841 -30.01 -7.00 -57.08
C GLN A 841 -30.43 -5.51 -57.08
N THR A 842 -30.22 -4.89 -55.91
CA THR A 842 -29.48 -3.65 -55.62
C THR A 842 -29.49 -2.46 -56.60
N GLU A 843 -29.95 -1.32 -56.03
CA GLU A 843 -29.47 0.07 -56.13
C GLU A 843 -29.04 0.70 -57.47
N HIS A 844 -29.62 1.87 -57.76
CA HIS A 844 -28.90 2.97 -58.38
C HIS A 844 -29.37 4.36 -57.87
N PRO A 845 -28.48 5.37 -57.93
CA PRO A 845 -28.46 6.53 -57.03
C PRO A 845 -29.29 7.70 -57.55
N VAL A 846 -29.65 8.63 -56.66
CA VAL A 846 -30.12 9.96 -57.04
C VAL A 846 -29.13 11.00 -56.54
N SER A 847 -28.39 11.58 -57.49
CA SER A 847 -27.63 12.82 -57.33
C SER A 847 -28.52 14.00 -57.76
N ASP A 848 -28.38 15.09 -57.00
CA ASP A 848 -29.09 16.36 -57.11
C ASP A 848 -29.03 17.04 -58.49
N SER A 849 -30.16 17.62 -58.90
CA SER A 849 -30.23 19.02 -59.34
C SER A 849 -31.67 19.40 -59.68
N VAL A 850 -32.22 20.41 -59.00
CA VAL A 850 -32.88 21.62 -59.57
C VAL A 850 -33.18 22.60 -58.42
N GLN A 851 -32.68 23.83 -58.54
CA GLN A 851 -32.99 24.97 -57.67
C GLN A 851 -34.43 25.50 -57.87
N VAL A 852 -35.12 25.70 -56.72
CA VAL A 852 -35.93 26.85 -56.25
C VAL A 852 -36.78 27.65 -57.27
N ASP A 853 -38.12 27.66 -57.10
CA ASP A 853 -38.85 28.79 -56.44
C ASP A 853 -40.38 28.54 -56.26
N LYS A 854 -40.92 29.17 -55.21
CA LYS A 854 -42.33 29.50 -54.85
C LYS A 854 -43.19 28.56 -53.97
N THR A 855 -43.11 28.87 -52.68
CA THR A 855 -44.20 29.10 -51.70
C THR A 855 -45.32 28.08 -51.53
N LEU A 856 -45.35 27.43 -50.37
CA LEU A 856 -46.60 27.06 -49.67
C LEU A 856 -46.41 27.26 -48.15
N LYS A 857 -47.40 27.93 -47.56
CA LYS A 857 -47.47 28.47 -46.20
C LYS A 857 -47.44 27.39 -45.11
N VAL A 858 -46.65 27.64 -44.08
CA VAL A 858 -46.78 27.06 -42.73
C VAL A 858 -47.95 27.77 -42.00
N PRO A 859 -48.84 27.07 -41.28
CA PRO A 859 -49.76 27.73 -40.34
C PRO A 859 -48.98 28.18 -39.10
N PRO A 860 -49.21 29.39 -38.57
CA PRO A 860 -48.48 29.88 -37.40
C PRO A 860 -48.81 29.07 -36.15
N ALA A 861 -47.82 29.02 -35.26
CA ALA A 861 -47.99 28.65 -33.87
C ALA A 861 -49.05 29.55 -33.23
N VAL A 862 -49.95 28.95 -32.45
CA VAL A 862 -50.83 29.70 -31.56
C VAL A 862 -50.00 30.05 -30.34
N ASP A 863 -49.71 31.35 -30.20
CA ASP A 863 -49.27 31.95 -28.95
C ASP A 863 -50.38 31.74 -27.90
N VAL A 864 -50.01 31.11 -26.79
CA VAL A 864 -50.82 31.09 -25.57
C VAL A 864 -50.47 32.40 -24.86
N GLU A 865 -51.36 33.39 -24.96
CA GLU A 865 -51.32 34.58 -24.12
C GLU A 865 -51.68 34.17 -22.68
N ASP A 866 -50.84 34.64 -21.75
CA ASP A 866 -51.10 34.74 -20.32
C ASP A 866 -52.41 35.52 -20.08
N ASP A 867 -53.35 34.91 -19.38
CA ASP A 867 -54.36 35.61 -18.58
C ASP A 867 -54.17 35.14 -17.13
N ASP A 868 -53.45 35.96 -16.38
CA ASP A 868 -53.53 36.01 -14.92
C ASP A 868 -54.89 36.60 -14.49
N ASP A 869 -55.29 36.26 -13.25
CA ASP A 869 -56.39 36.79 -12.46
C ASP A 869 -57.80 36.22 -12.72
N ASP A 870 -58.16 35.15 -12.00
CA ASP A 870 -59.13 35.29 -10.90
C ASP A 870 -59.30 34.01 -10.05
N PHE A 871 -59.42 34.21 -8.74
CA PHE A 871 -59.78 33.26 -7.66
C PHE A 871 -58.66 32.48 -6.93
N SER A 872 -58.19 33.10 -5.85
CA SER A 872 -58.16 32.48 -4.50
C SER A 872 -59.36 33.03 -3.70
N PRO A 873 -59.87 32.34 -2.65
CA PRO A 873 -59.23 31.31 -1.83
C PRO A 873 -59.82 29.90 -1.90
#